data_AF-A0A9Q1C3D2-F1
#
_entry.id   AF-A0A9Q1C3D2-F1
#
_cell.length_a   1.000
_cell.length_b   1.000
_cell.length_c   1.000
_cell.angle_alpha   90.00
_cell.angle_beta   90.00
_cell.angle_gamma   90.00
#
_symmetry.space_group_name_H-M   'P 1'
#
loop_
_entity.id
_entity.type
_entity.pdbx_description
1 polymer ?
#
loop_
_entity_poly.entity_id
_entity_poly.type
_entity_poly.pdbx_seq_one_letter_code
_entity_poly.pdbx_strand_id
1 'polypeptide(L)'
;MESTLETFKLLRRLYEKRVRYRHHLTNYKTYRANNSVPKGLQIHVPTGLPLCDSGSYSNWKGILRKTSLKLMEVQIGNCRKTISELNYQIDSKTRKLKRELPKSELQNKLRLISQDCLRLSHSLNSRQQRKFQRDQITSNQVILTSNQVSPNSKKSRSRRFLRKPVTDSSTVTNAVVTISCQLSEEETKLLSKGLNFCPKPRQTDTQKLSLDLAAFYRRLRLREYFADEDGANQPLPDNDIASKFKPKSTWNPPKGRCPPLESFISAIEEEVKTYTSAPDFRDNLTKSERQAIKNLRHRDDIVIKPADKGSAIVAMGTKFYREEAYRLLGNPDHYKRLDSDPTLEIAKKVEAAIQKMVRNGSIDSETGPNLLQVDPKPGRFYFLPKIHKTGNPGRPIISGNGTATEKISKFVDLLIQPLVPSLPSYVQDTTDFIRKIGEIQNLPQDTILVTLDVSSLYTNIPNEEGISACKTAFRPIQGKTPTKKDLGELMRLILTNNNLVFGDQHYLQIHGTAMGTKMAPSFANLFMGNLEKEFLSRQILKPQIWLRFIDDIFMIWPHGEDSLKIFVENINSFHSTIKFTADSSRVSVHFLDTTVTIENGSLKTDLFNKPTDKHNYLLPSSCHPPHCTKNIPYSQALRIKRVCSSETDFETRTNELSSHLQNRQYFRGSIENAVKKAKDTPRSETLTYKNRQPNSNRVPLVTEYHPGLPPFAKFIQKHLPILQSTARLKSIFPAPPVVAFSRPPNLRDILVRAKFQDKTSVEANNENFGCSPCPSNCKTCALIDSTKYFQSYQTARTFQIRQSINCLSKNVIYLIYCNLCGTQYVGESKNSLRMRMTQHRSAIKTKKIDQPVANHFNLPHHSIDNLRVIAIEQNDSWDNRSRKTKENFWECQLKTTSPFGLNIRNDLPAY
;
A
#
# COMPACT_ATOMS: atom_id res chain seq x y z
N MET A 1 -4.90 26.02 -44.77
CA MET A 1 -6.34 26.24 -45.02
C MET A 1 -7.16 25.26 -44.18
N GLU A 2 -8.27 25.69 -43.57
CA GLU A 2 -9.17 24.82 -42.78
C GLU A 2 -10.01 23.94 -43.71
N SER A 3 -9.83 22.61 -43.66
CA SER A 3 -10.48 21.68 -44.59
C SER A 3 -12.01 21.70 -44.48
N THR A 4 -12.69 21.37 -45.58
CA THR A 4 -14.16 21.33 -45.67
C THR A 4 -14.77 20.32 -44.67
N LEU A 5 -14.05 19.23 -44.36
CA LEU A 5 -14.42 18.26 -43.32
C LEU A 5 -14.35 18.86 -41.90
N GLU A 6 -13.30 19.61 -41.56
CA GLU A 6 -13.22 20.28 -40.25
C GLU A 6 -14.24 21.42 -40.14
N THR A 7 -14.46 22.16 -41.23
CA THR A 7 -15.51 23.18 -41.32
C THR A 7 -16.90 22.57 -41.03
N PHE A 8 -17.20 21.37 -41.54
CA PHE A 8 -18.44 20.65 -41.25
C PHE A 8 -18.53 20.14 -39.79
N LYS A 9 -17.44 19.55 -39.25
CA LYS A 9 -17.38 19.14 -37.83
C LYS A 9 -17.59 20.33 -36.88
N LEU A 10 -17.05 21.49 -37.21
CA LEU A 10 -17.24 22.73 -36.46
C LEU A 10 -18.69 23.20 -36.56
N LEU A 11 -19.30 23.23 -37.76
CA LEU A 11 -20.69 23.62 -37.94
C LEU A 11 -21.65 22.77 -37.09
N ARG A 12 -21.47 21.44 -37.08
CA ARG A 12 -22.23 20.53 -36.20
C ARG A 12 -22.12 20.94 -34.72
N ARG A 13 -20.91 21.20 -34.22
CA ARG A 13 -20.69 21.61 -32.82
C ARG A 13 -21.39 22.94 -32.49
N LEU A 14 -21.39 23.91 -33.41
CA LEU A 14 -22.09 25.19 -33.24
C LEU A 14 -23.60 25.00 -33.14
N TYR A 15 -24.19 24.20 -34.04
CA TYR A 15 -25.61 23.84 -34.01
C TYR A 15 -26.00 23.15 -32.69
N GLU A 16 -25.26 22.13 -32.25
CA GLU A 16 -25.53 21.47 -30.96
C GLU A 16 -25.39 22.43 -29.76
N LYS A 17 -24.39 23.33 -29.79
CA LYS A 17 -24.20 24.36 -28.75
C LYS A 17 -25.39 25.32 -28.73
N ARG A 18 -25.90 25.76 -29.88
CA ARG A 18 -27.10 26.61 -29.99
C ARG A 18 -28.35 25.95 -29.40
N VAL A 19 -28.57 24.65 -29.65
CA VAL A 19 -29.68 23.89 -29.05
C VAL A 19 -29.58 23.88 -27.53
N ARG A 20 -28.40 23.63 -26.96
CA ARG A 20 -28.17 23.64 -25.50
C ARG A 20 -28.48 25.02 -24.90
N TYR A 21 -27.98 26.11 -25.50
CA TYR A 21 -28.26 27.47 -25.01
C TYR A 21 -29.74 27.88 -25.15
N ARG A 22 -30.41 27.51 -26.25
CA ARG A 22 -31.87 27.70 -26.37
C ARG A 22 -32.63 26.97 -25.27
N HIS A 23 -32.26 25.72 -24.99
CA HIS A 23 -32.86 24.94 -23.90
C HIS A 23 -32.59 25.56 -22.52
N HIS A 24 -31.38 26.08 -22.25
CA HIS A 24 -31.10 26.85 -21.03
C HIS A 24 -31.96 28.11 -20.92
N LEU A 25 -32.11 28.88 -22.00
CA LEU A 25 -32.96 30.06 -22.05
C LEU A 25 -34.44 29.72 -21.77
N THR A 26 -34.98 28.66 -22.37
CA THR A 26 -36.34 28.18 -22.10
C THR A 26 -36.50 27.79 -20.62
N ASN A 27 -35.56 27.00 -20.07
CA ASN A 27 -35.58 26.66 -18.65
C ASN A 27 -35.65 27.91 -17.75
N TYR A 28 -34.72 28.86 -17.92
CA TYR A 28 -34.69 30.06 -17.07
C TYR A 28 -35.94 30.94 -17.24
N LYS A 29 -36.55 30.99 -18.43
CA LYS A 29 -37.86 31.62 -18.62
C LYS A 29 -38.96 30.94 -17.80
N THR A 30 -39.05 29.60 -17.81
CA THR A 30 -40.06 28.87 -17.02
C THR A 30 -39.88 29.07 -15.51
N TYR A 31 -38.64 29.04 -15.02
CA TYR A 31 -38.33 29.34 -13.61
C TYR A 31 -38.70 30.77 -13.23
N ARG A 32 -38.38 31.75 -14.09
CA ARG A 32 -38.77 33.16 -13.90
C ARG A 32 -40.29 33.34 -13.86
N ALA A 33 -41.03 32.67 -14.74
CA ALA A 33 -42.50 32.72 -14.76
C ALA A 33 -43.13 32.13 -13.49
N ASN A 34 -42.48 31.16 -12.85
CA ASN A 34 -42.89 30.56 -11.58
C ASN A 34 -42.30 31.29 -10.34
N ASN A 35 -41.72 32.49 -10.49
CA ASN A 35 -41.04 33.27 -9.43
C ASN A 35 -40.06 32.45 -8.57
N SER A 36 -39.38 31.50 -9.21
CA SER A 36 -38.54 30.48 -8.59
C SER A 36 -37.13 30.48 -9.19
N VAL A 37 -36.14 30.02 -8.42
CA VAL A 37 -34.74 29.92 -8.86
C VAL A 37 -34.33 28.45 -8.88
N PRO A 38 -33.70 27.93 -9.96
CA PRO A 38 -33.21 26.56 -9.98
C PRO A 38 -32.21 26.31 -8.85
N LYS A 39 -32.27 25.16 -8.17
CA LYS A 39 -31.39 24.84 -7.02
C LYS A 39 -29.88 25.09 -7.24
N GLY A 40 -29.37 24.89 -8.46
CA GLY A 40 -27.97 25.16 -8.82
C GLY A 40 -27.62 26.64 -9.09
N LEU A 41 -28.56 27.57 -8.88
CA LEU A 41 -28.42 29.02 -8.99
C LEU A 41 -28.87 29.74 -7.70
N GLN A 42 -29.25 28.98 -6.67
CA GLN A 42 -29.57 29.53 -5.35
C GLN A 42 -28.26 29.81 -4.61
N ILE A 43 -28.08 31.04 -4.14
CA ILE A 43 -26.94 31.42 -3.31
C ILE A 43 -27.28 31.07 -1.86
N HIS A 44 -26.42 30.28 -1.21
CA HIS A 44 -26.60 29.83 0.16
C HIS A 44 -25.68 30.60 1.12
N VAL A 45 -26.12 30.74 2.39
CA VAL A 45 -25.28 31.31 3.46
C VAL A 45 -24.08 30.38 3.72
N PRO A 46 -22.84 30.89 3.80
CA PRO A 46 -21.69 30.10 4.25
C PRO A 46 -21.89 29.57 5.67
N THR A 47 -21.49 28.33 5.92
CA THR A 47 -21.57 27.72 7.26
C THR A 47 -20.54 28.35 8.20
N GLY A 48 -21.00 29.18 9.15
CA GLY A 48 -20.15 29.83 10.15
C GLY A 48 -20.51 31.26 10.55
N LEU A 49 -21.53 31.89 9.94
CA LEU A 49 -22.00 33.23 10.33
C LEU A 49 -22.88 33.18 11.59
N PRO A 50 -22.56 33.94 12.66
CA PRO A 50 -23.36 34.00 13.89
C PRO A 50 -24.54 34.96 13.72
N LEU A 51 -25.61 34.50 13.06
CA LEU A 51 -26.88 35.22 12.99
C LEU A 51 -27.70 34.91 14.25
N CYS A 52 -27.62 35.80 15.25
CA CYS A 52 -28.14 35.56 16.60
C CYS A 52 -29.63 35.90 16.77
N ASP A 53 -30.29 36.45 15.75
CA ASP A 53 -31.69 36.85 15.77
C ASP A 53 -32.48 36.39 14.53
N SER A 54 -33.74 36.03 14.74
CA SER A 54 -34.65 35.52 13.68
C SER A 54 -35.00 36.58 12.63
N GLY A 55 -35.01 37.86 13.02
CA GLY A 55 -35.21 39.01 12.13
C GLY A 55 -34.13 39.10 11.06
N SER A 56 -32.86 39.18 11.46
CA SER A 56 -31.72 39.25 10.53
C SER A 56 -31.64 38.04 9.60
N TYR A 57 -31.94 36.83 10.08
CA TYR A 57 -31.97 35.64 9.22
C TYR A 57 -33.01 35.75 8.09
N SER A 58 -34.18 36.33 8.37
CA SER A 58 -35.22 36.58 7.36
C SER A 58 -34.77 37.60 6.30
N ASN A 59 -34.13 38.69 6.73
CA ASN A 59 -33.60 39.72 5.83
C ASN A 59 -32.49 39.17 4.92
N TRP A 60 -31.54 38.41 5.47
CA TRP A 60 -30.51 37.73 4.69
C TRP A 60 -31.10 36.75 3.67
N LYS A 61 -32.11 35.96 4.05
CA LYS A 61 -32.82 35.06 3.13
C LYS A 61 -33.52 35.82 2.00
N GLY A 62 -34.09 37.00 2.29
CA GLY A 62 -34.66 37.93 1.32
C GLY A 62 -33.62 38.48 0.33
N ILE A 63 -32.48 38.96 0.84
CA ILE A 63 -31.35 39.46 0.03
C ILE A 63 -30.82 38.35 -0.87
N LEU A 64 -30.50 37.17 -0.33
CA LEU A 64 -29.99 36.05 -1.11
C LEU A 64 -30.98 35.58 -2.20
N ARG A 65 -32.29 35.61 -1.94
CA ARG A 65 -33.31 35.34 -2.98
C ARG A 65 -33.28 36.41 -4.08
N LYS A 66 -33.23 37.70 -3.74
CA LYS A 66 -33.11 38.80 -4.70
C LYS A 66 -31.85 38.67 -5.57
N THR A 67 -30.69 38.40 -4.95
CA THR A 67 -29.41 38.20 -5.67
C THR A 67 -29.46 36.97 -6.57
N SER A 68 -30.06 35.86 -6.11
CA SER A 68 -30.22 34.64 -6.92
C SER A 68 -31.14 34.85 -8.13
N LEU A 69 -32.20 35.64 -7.99
CA LEU A 69 -33.05 36.07 -9.10
C LEU A 69 -32.28 36.95 -10.09
N LYS A 70 -31.51 37.94 -9.59
CA LYS A 70 -30.69 38.82 -10.44
C LYS A 70 -29.62 38.05 -11.22
N LEU A 71 -28.98 37.07 -10.60
CA LEU A 71 -28.05 36.15 -11.26
C LEU A 71 -28.73 35.36 -12.39
N MET A 72 -29.97 34.90 -12.19
CA MET A 72 -30.76 34.24 -13.24
C MET A 72 -31.09 35.19 -14.40
N GLU A 73 -31.38 36.48 -14.15
CA GLU A 73 -31.56 37.48 -15.22
C GLU A 73 -30.28 37.67 -16.05
N VAL A 74 -29.12 37.76 -15.40
CA VAL A 74 -27.81 37.84 -16.08
C VAL A 74 -27.56 36.60 -16.94
N GLN A 75 -27.90 35.40 -16.46
CA GLN A 75 -27.79 34.17 -17.25
C GLN A 75 -28.76 34.13 -18.44
N ILE A 76 -29.98 34.69 -18.32
CA ILE A 76 -30.91 34.87 -19.44
C ILE A 76 -30.29 35.79 -20.49
N GLY A 77 -29.71 36.92 -20.09
CA GLY A 77 -29.00 37.85 -20.98
C GLY A 77 -27.82 37.19 -21.71
N ASN A 78 -26.97 36.49 -20.96
CA ASN A 78 -25.83 35.76 -21.51
C ASN A 78 -26.25 34.67 -22.52
N CYS A 79 -27.33 33.93 -22.21
CA CYS A 79 -27.89 32.95 -23.15
C CYS A 79 -28.39 33.61 -24.44
N ARG A 80 -29.11 34.75 -24.36
CA ARG A 80 -29.55 35.50 -25.54
C ARG A 80 -28.36 35.97 -26.41
N LYS A 81 -27.36 36.61 -25.81
CA LYS A 81 -26.15 37.07 -26.51
C LYS A 81 -25.41 35.90 -27.19
N THR A 82 -25.21 34.80 -26.45
CA THR A 82 -24.55 33.61 -26.97
C THR A 82 -25.33 32.93 -28.10
N ILE A 83 -26.67 32.91 -28.06
CA ILE A 83 -27.48 32.35 -29.16
C ILE A 83 -27.34 33.20 -30.43
N SER A 84 -27.29 34.53 -30.30
CA SER A 84 -27.12 35.43 -31.44
C SER A 84 -25.75 35.25 -32.10
N GLU A 85 -24.68 35.24 -31.30
CA GLU A 85 -23.32 34.94 -31.75
C GLU A 85 -23.22 33.57 -32.45
N LEU A 86 -23.85 32.54 -31.89
CA LEU A 86 -23.88 31.20 -32.50
C LEU A 86 -24.66 31.16 -33.82
N ASN A 87 -25.71 31.98 -33.99
CA ASN A 87 -26.38 32.11 -35.30
C ASN A 87 -25.41 32.70 -36.32
N TYR A 88 -24.76 33.83 -36.00
CA TYR A 88 -23.80 34.48 -36.90
C TYR A 88 -22.66 33.55 -37.33
N GLN A 89 -22.07 32.79 -36.39
CA GLN A 89 -21.03 31.80 -36.70
C GLN A 89 -21.56 30.64 -37.56
N ILE A 90 -22.78 30.16 -37.30
CA ILE A 90 -23.46 29.14 -38.11
C ILE A 90 -23.67 29.64 -39.55
N ASP A 91 -24.17 30.86 -39.72
CA ASP A 91 -24.50 31.42 -41.03
C ASP A 91 -23.23 31.75 -41.83
N SER A 92 -22.17 32.19 -41.16
CA SER A 92 -20.84 32.38 -41.75
C SER A 92 -20.26 31.05 -42.27
N LYS A 93 -20.18 30.02 -41.41
CA LYS A 93 -19.63 28.70 -41.79
C LYS A 93 -20.53 27.95 -42.80
N THR A 94 -21.84 28.17 -42.77
CA THR A 94 -22.78 27.62 -43.77
C THR A 94 -22.60 28.30 -45.13
N ARG A 95 -22.40 29.63 -45.18
CA ARG A 95 -22.05 30.35 -46.42
C ARG A 95 -20.72 29.89 -47.01
N LYS A 96 -19.69 29.62 -46.17
CA LYS A 96 -18.42 29.01 -46.60
C LYS A 96 -18.68 27.64 -47.28
N LEU A 97 -19.36 26.72 -46.62
CA LEU A 97 -19.67 25.39 -47.18
C LEU A 97 -20.53 25.44 -48.45
N LYS A 98 -21.40 26.46 -48.61
CA LYS A 98 -22.19 26.67 -49.84
C LYS A 98 -21.35 27.07 -51.06
N ARG A 99 -20.12 27.56 -50.86
CA ARG A 99 -19.14 27.83 -51.93
C ARG A 99 -18.25 26.62 -52.24
N GLU A 100 -18.04 25.74 -51.27
CA GLU A 100 -17.10 24.60 -51.36
C GLU A 100 -17.75 23.26 -51.73
N LEU A 101 -19.08 23.12 -51.63
CA LEU A 101 -19.78 21.84 -51.81
C LEU A 101 -20.97 21.93 -52.79
N PRO A 102 -21.25 20.85 -53.56
CA PRO A 102 -22.47 20.73 -54.34
C PRO A 102 -23.74 20.91 -53.49
N LYS A 103 -24.79 21.50 -54.06
CA LYS A 103 -26.05 21.81 -53.36
C LYS A 103 -26.67 20.56 -52.69
N SER A 104 -26.69 19.42 -53.39
CA SER A 104 -27.23 18.14 -52.91
C SER A 104 -26.44 17.59 -51.72
N GLU A 105 -25.10 17.65 -51.78
CA GLU A 105 -24.24 17.17 -50.69
C GLU A 105 -24.36 18.05 -49.44
N LEU A 106 -24.42 19.38 -49.61
CA LEU A 106 -24.67 20.31 -48.52
C LEU A 106 -26.04 20.09 -47.87
N GLN A 107 -27.10 19.90 -48.66
CA GLN A 107 -28.44 19.59 -48.15
C GLN A 107 -28.45 18.30 -47.32
N ASN A 108 -27.84 17.22 -47.81
CA ASN A 108 -27.70 15.96 -47.08
C ASN A 108 -26.94 16.16 -45.75
N LYS A 109 -25.84 16.90 -45.77
CA LYS A 109 -25.02 17.21 -44.58
C LYS A 109 -25.77 18.06 -43.55
N LEU A 110 -26.56 19.06 -44.00
CA LEU A 110 -27.41 19.87 -43.12
C LEU A 110 -28.58 19.05 -42.55
N ARG A 111 -29.16 18.11 -43.33
CA ARG A 111 -30.20 17.19 -42.86
C ARG A 111 -29.71 16.33 -41.69
N LEU A 112 -28.49 15.80 -41.78
CA LEU A 112 -27.85 15.04 -40.70
C LEU A 112 -27.64 15.88 -39.42
N ILE A 113 -27.15 17.12 -39.55
CA ILE A 113 -27.02 18.04 -38.40
C ILE A 113 -28.39 18.33 -37.77
N SER A 114 -29.44 18.50 -38.58
CA SER A 114 -30.80 18.74 -38.10
C SER A 114 -31.34 17.54 -37.30
N GLN A 115 -31.18 16.32 -37.81
CA GLN A 115 -31.55 15.09 -37.10
C GLN A 115 -30.80 14.92 -35.77
N ASP A 116 -29.50 15.25 -35.73
CA ASP A 116 -28.72 15.24 -34.49
C ASP A 116 -29.20 16.30 -33.48
N CYS A 117 -29.58 17.49 -33.96
CA CYS A 117 -30.15 18.56 -33.13
C CYS A 117 -31.52 18.19 -32.55
N LEU A 118 -32.39 17.52 -33.33
CA LEU A 118 -33.68 17.02 -32.86
C LEU A 118 -33.50 15.98 -31.76
N ARG A 119 -32.64 14.98 -31.96
CA ARG A 119 -32.32 13.96 -30.93
C ARG A 119 -31.75 14.58 -29.65
N LEU A 120 -30.89 15.59 -29.78
CA LEU A 120 -30.39 16.36 -28.63
C LEU A 120 -31.51 17.13 -27.92
N SER A 121 -32.42 17.77 -28.67
CA SER A 121 -33.56 18.52 -28.14
C SER A 121 -34.49 17.63 -27.30
N HIS A 122 -34.92 16.47 -27.83
CA HIS A 122 -35.73 15.51 -27.08
C HIS A 122 -35.03 15.05 -25.79
N SER A 123 -33.74 14.70 -25.85
CA SER A 123 -32.99 14.27 -24.66
C SER A 123 -32.86 15.37 -23.60
N LEU A 124 -32.81 16.64 -24.01
CA LEU A 124 -32.80 17.78 -23.09
C LEU A 124 -34.18 18.02 -22.48
N ASN A 125 -35.25 17.97 -23.28
CA ASN A 125 -36.62 18.16 -22.80
C ASN A 125 -37.03 17.11 -21.75
N SER A 126 -36.68 15.83 -21.93
CA SER A 126 -36.90 14.79 -20.90
C SER A 126 -36.11 15.04 -19.60
N ARG A 127 -34.96 15.72 -19.66
CA ARG A 127 -34.20 16.13 -18.45
C ARG A 127 -34.84 17.33 -17.77
N GLN A 128 -35.34 18.28 -18.55
CA GLN A 128 -36.09 19.45 -18.08
C GLN A 128 -37.34 19.02 -17.32
N GLN A 129 -38.15 18.10 -17.86
CA GLN A 129 -39.33 17.56 -17.17
C GLN A 129 -38.98 16.99 -15.79
N ARG A 130 -37.98 16.10 -15.71
CA ARG A 130 -37.51 15.54 -14.41
C ARG A 130 -37.00 16.60 -13.44
N LYS A 131 -36.36 17.67 -13.97
CA LYS A 131 -35.88 18.79 -13.15
C LYS A 131 -37.03 19.63 -12.62
N PHE A 132 -38.04 19.94 -13.45
CA PHE A 132 -39.24 20.65 -13.07
C PHE A 132 -40.08 19.87 -12.05
N GLN A 133 -40.24 18.55 -12.22
CA GLN A 133 -40.88 17.68 -11.22
C GLN A 133 -40.17 17.74 -9.85
N ARG A 134 -38.84 17.58 -9.84
CA ARG A 134 -38.02 17.63 -8.61
C ARG A 134 -38.03 19.01 -7.92
N ASP A 135 -38.20 20.07 -8.70
CA ASP A 135 -38.15 21.46 -8.23
C ASP A 135 -39.55 22.10 -8.20
N GLN A 136 -40.62 21.30 -8.31
CA GLN A 136 -42.06 21.65 -8.23
C GLN A 136 -42.47 22.85 -9.10
N ILE A 137 -42.08 22.84 -10.37
CA ILE A 137 -42.36 23.90 -11.34
C ILE A 137 -43.52 23.51 -12.27
N THR A 138 -44.59 24.30 -12.26
CA THR A 138 -45.74 24.14 -13.17
C THR A 138 -45.42 24.73 -14.54
N SER A 139 -45.80 24.03 -15.61
CA SER A 139 -45.45 24.39 -16.99
C SER A 139 -46.67 24.33 -17.90
N ASN A 140 -47.26 25.49 -18.20
CA ASN A 140 -48.45 25.62 -19.07
C ASN A 140 -48.10 25.50 -20.57
N GLN A 141 -47.45 24.41 -20.98
CA GLN A 141 -47.29 24.05 -22.40
C GLN A 141 -47.98 22.72 -22.67
N VAL A 142 -48.86 22.73 -23.67
CA VAL A 142 -49.90 21.72 -23.94
C VAL A 142 -49.72 21.22 -25.38
N ILE A 143 -49.93 19.90 -25.61
CA ILE A 143 -49.91 19.12 -26.88
C ILE A 143 -48.58 19.14 -27.70
N LEU A 144 -48.16 18.17 -28.53
CA LEU A 144 -48.57 16.80 -28.98
C LEU A 144 -47.34 15.85 -28.80
N THR A 145 -47.33 14.53 -29.05
CA THR A 145 -48.28 13.49 -29.54
C THR A 145 -48.29 12.25 -28.60
N SER A 146 -49.14 11.26 -28.89
CA SER A 146 -49.11 9.89 -28.34
C SER A 146 -48.62 8.84 -29.37
N ASN A 147 -48.34 7.63 -28.85
CA ASN A 147 -48.35 6.31 -29.52
C ASN A 147 -47.12 5.78 -30.30
N GLN A 148 -46.78 4.52 -29.92
CA GLN A 148 -45.98 3.45 -30.54
C GLN A 148 -44.48 3.65 -30.85
N VAL A 149 -43.64 2.85 -30.16
CA VAL A 149 -42.74 1.81 -30.72
C VAL A 149 -42.08 1.01 -29.58
N SER A 150 -41.97 -0.31 -29.76
CA SER A 150 -41.56 -1.32 -28.77
C SER A 150 -40.09 -1.19 -28.27
N PRO A 151 -39.75 -1.73 -27.07
CA PRO A 151 -38.47 -1.47 -26.42
C PRO A 151 -37.34 -2.37 -26.92
N ASN A 152 -36.75 -2.07 -28.10
CA ASN A 152 -35.63 -2.86 -28.62
C ASN A 152 -34.29 -2.09 -28.75
N SER A 153 -33.43 -2.31 -27.75
CA SER A 153 -31.96 -2.24 -27.77
C SER A 153 -31.19 -0.89 -27.95
N LYS A 154 -30.30 -0.66 -26.97
CA LYS A 154 -28.88 -0.26 -27.12
C LYS A 154 -28.50 0.89 -28.11
N LYS A 155 -28.19 2.07 -27.54
CA LYS A 155 -26.81 2.62 -27.41
C LYS A 155 -26.82 4.09 -26.98
N SER A 156 -26.33 4.40 -25.78
CA SER A 156 -25.89 5.76 -25.41
C SER A 156 -24.62 5.72 -24.55
N ARG A 157 -23.61 6.48 -24.98
CA ARG A 157 -22.28 6.56 -24.36
C ARG A 157 -22.34 7.41 -23.08
N SER A 158 -22.72 6.82 -21.97
CA SER A 158 -22.38 7.34 -20.63
C SER A 158 -22.28 6.22 -19.60
N ARG A 159 -21.09 5.61 -19.49
CA ARG A 159 -20.71 4.74 -18.37
C ARG A 159 -19.53 5.35 -17.63
N ARG A 160 -19.83 6.23 -16.67
CA ARG A 160 -19.03 6.41 -15.45
C ARG A 160 -19.94 6.91 -14.33
N PHE A 161 -20.00 6.13 -13.26
CA PHE A 161 -20.61 6.48 -11.96
C PHE A 161 -22.11 6.78 -11.94
N LEU A 162 -22.91 5.74 -12.14
CA LEU A 162 -24.17 5.56 -11.43
C LEU A 162 -24.33 4.06 -11.13
N ARG A 163 -24.17 3.69 -9.85
CA ARG A 163 -24.58 2.37 -9.35
C ARG A 163 -26.11 2.34 -9.41
N LYS A 164 -26.70 1.33 -10.04
CA LYS A 164 -28.05 0.89 -9.62
C LYS A 164 -27.89 0.29 -8.22
N PRO A 165 -28.84 0.49 -7.30
CA PRO A 165 -28.99 -0.42 -6.17
C PRO A 165 -29.25 -1.82 -6.75
N VAL A 166 -28.47 -2.80 -6.33
CA VAL A 166 -28.90 -4.20 -6.39
C VAL A 166 -29.66 -4.41 -5.09
N THR A 167 -30.94 -4.76 -5.20
CA THR A 167 -31.74 -5.26 -4.09
C THR A 167 -31.19 -6.63 -3.67
N ASP A 168 -31.38 -6.93 -2.39
CA ASP A 168 -30.94 -8.13 -1.66
C ASP A 168 -29.44 -8.26 -1.37
N SER A 169 -29.13 -8.12 -0.08
CA SER A 169 -27.80 -8.14 0.51
C SER A 169 -27.56 -9.41 1.35
N SER A 170 -27.91 -10.58 0.82
CA SER A 170 -27.95 -11.85 1.57
C SER A 170 -26.74 -12.78 1.39
N THR A 171 -25.78 -12.49 0.50
CA THR A 171 -24.73 -13.46 0.08
C THR A 171 -23.27 -13.03 0.28
N VAL A 172 -22.98 -11.95 1.01
CA VAL A 172 -21.59 -11.39 1.14
C VAL A 172 -20.85 -11.87 2.42
N THR A 173 -21.43 -12.82 3.18
CA THR A 173 -20.90 -13.26 4.49
C THR A 173 -19.69 -14.21 4.43
N ASN A 174 -19.46 -14.92 3.32
CA ASN A 174 -18.52 -16.05 3.25
C ASN A 174 -17.01 -15.76 3.44
N ALA A 175 -16.57 -14.50 3.58
CA ALA A 175 -15.15 -14.13 3.64
C ALA A 175 -14.57 -14.01 5.07
N VAL A 176 -15.41 -14.02 6.10
CA VAL A 176 -15.02 -13.81 7.51
C VAL A 176 -15.40 -15.04 8.33
N VAL A 177 -14.49 -15.50 9.18
CA VAL A 177 -14.67 -16.60 10.13
C VAL A 177 -14.49 -16.05 11.53
N THR A 178 -15.37 -16.43 12.46
CA THR A 178 -15.27 -16.12 13.88
C THR A 178 -14.90 -17.37 14.67
N ILE A 179 -14.05 -17.24 15.68
CA ILE A 179 -13.68 -18.31 16.62
C ILE A 179 -13.79 -17.73 18.03
N SER A 180 -14.73 -18.24 18.83
CA SER A 180 -14.93 -17.82 20.23
C SER A 180 -15.09 -16.31 20.42
N CYS A 181 -15.72 -15.62 19.45
CA CYS A 181 -16.01 -14.19 19.51
C CYS A 181 -17.23 -13.81 18.65
N GLN A 182 -17.84 -12.66 18.96
CA GLN A 182 -18.93 -12.08 18.15
C GLN A 182 -18.49 -10.81 17.42
N LEU A 183 -19.01 -10.60 16.22
CA LEU A 183 -18.83 -9.38 15.43
C LEU A 183 -20.20 -8.78 15.13
N SER A 184 -20.30 -7.46 15.20
CA SER A 184 -21.48 -6.76 14.69
C SER A 184 -21.58 -6.90 13.17
N GLU A 185 -22.79 -6.68 12.64
CA GLU A 185 -23.06 -6.74 11.20
C GLU A 185 -22.15 -5.77 10.40
N GLU A 186 -21.92 -4.57 10.92
CA GLU A 186 -21.10 -3.53 10.29
C GLU A 186 -19.59 -3.84 10.34
N GLU A 187 -19.10 -4.48 11.40
CA GLU A 187 -17.74 -5.02 11.46
C GLU A 187 -17.56 -6.15 10.44
N THR A 188 -18.56 -7.02 10.29
CA THR A 188 -18.55 -8.12 9.32
C THR A 188 -18.59 -7.60 7.88
N LYS A 189 -19.46 -6.63 7.56
CA LYS A 189 -19.53 -5.91 6.26
C LYS A 189 -18.24 -5.16 5.92
N LEU A 190 -17.52 -4.67 6.92
CA LEU A 190 -16.22 -4.03 6.76
C LEU A 190 -15.13 -5.06 6.45
N LEU A 191 -15.02 -6.12 7.25
CA LEU A 191 -14.00 -7.15 7.08
C LEU A 191 -14.20 -7.92 5.77
N SER A 192 -15.43 -8.21 5.35
CA SER A 192 -15.72 -8.92 4.07
C SER A 192 -15.20 -8.18 2.82
N LYS A 193 -14.82 -6.90 2.92
CA LYS A 193 -14.10 -6.17 1.85
C LYS A 193 -12.68 -6.70 1.59
N GLY A 194 -12.11 -7.49 2.51
CA GLY A 194 -10.77 -8.04 2.44
C GLY A 194 -9.75 -7.21 3.23
N LEU A 195 -8.82 -7.86 3.94
CA LEU A 195 -7.75 -7.17 4.68
C LEU A 195 -6.85 -6.30 3.77
N ASN A 196 -6.78 -6.63 2.47
CA ASN A 196 -6.06 -5.84 1.46
C ASN A 196 -6.83 -4.59 0.98
N PHE A 197 -8.07 -4.36 1.40
CA PHE A 197 -8.82 -3.16 1.06
C PHE A 197 -8.21 -1.93 1.72
N CYS A 198 -7.97 -0.86 0.95
CA CYS A 198 -7.57 0.45 1.46
C CYS A 198 -8.81 1.35 1.67
N PRO A 199 -9.17 1.69 2.92
CA PRO A 199 -10.03 2.83 3.22
C PRO A 199 -9.46 4.10 2.61
N LYS A 200 -10.33 4.99 2.11
CA LYS A 200 -9.89 6.27 1.57
C LYS A 200 -9.55 7.26 2.69
N PRO A 201 -8.36 7.88 2.72
CA PRO A 201 -8.09 8.99 3.62
C PRO A 201 -9.00 10.18 3.31
N ARG A 202 -9.45 10.92 4.34
CA ARG A 202 -10.33 12.11 4.13
C ARG A 202 -9.61 13.27 3.43
N GLN A 203 -8.30 13.36 3.60
CA GLN A 203 -7.43 14.41 3.09
C GLN A 203 -6.12 13.76 2.64
N THR A 204 -5.37 14.44 1.77
CA THR A 204 -3.98 14.09 1.47
C THR A 204 -3.12 14.33 2.71
N ASP A 205 -2.17 13.43 2.98
CA ASP A 205 -1.13 13.69 3.97
C ASP A 205 -0.09 14.64 3.33
N THR A 206 -0.23 15.94 3.64
CA THR A 206 0.63 17.00 3.10
C THR A 206 2.05 16.94 3.63
N GLN A 207 2.26 16.43 4.86
CA GLN A 207 3.59 16.23 5.43
C GLN A 207 4.32 15.10 4.70
N LYS A 208 3.65 13.96 4.54
CA LYS A 208 4.18 12.81 3.81
C LYS A 208 4.47 13.16 2.34
N LEU A 209 3.57 13.89 1.69
CA LEU A 209 3.79 14.37 0.32
C LEU A 209 5.01 15.29 0.21
N SER A 210 5.19 16.23 1.16
CA SER A 210 6.37 17.12 1.19
C SER A 210 7.68 16.33 1.32
N LEU A 211 7.72 15.31 2.18
CA LEU A 211 8.87 14.41 2.32
C LEU A 211 9.14 13.57 1.05
N ASP A 212 8.08 13.11 0.39
CA ASP A 212 8.18 12.32 -0.85
C ASP A 212 8.68 13.18 -2.04
N LEU A 213 8.27 14.45 -2.10
CA LEU A 213 8.78 15.44 -3.04
C LEU A 213 10.23 15.79 -2.77
N ALA A 214 10.63 16.07 -1.52
CA ALA A 214 12.03 16.31 -1.16
C ALA A 214 12.93 15.12 -1.54
N ALA A 215 12.47 13.88 -1.28
CA ALA A 215 13.16 12.66 -1.70
C ALA A 215 13.22 12.49 -3.24
N PHE A 216 12.25 13.03 -3.99
CA PHE A 216 12.30 13.08 -5.45
C PHE A 216 13.30 14.12 -5.96
N TYR A 217 13.27 15.36 -5.45
CA TYR A 217 14.22 16.42 -5.82
C TYR A 217 15.66 16.03 -5.51
N ARG A 218 15.92 15.42 -4.34
CA ARG A 218 17.23 14.85 -4.00
C ARG A 218 17.70 13.79 -5.00
N ARG A 219 16.80 12.93 -5.53
CA ARG A 219 17.17 11.95 -6.57
C ARG A 219 17.50 12.60 -7.92
N LEU A 220 16.83 13.70 -8.28
CA LEU A 220 17.21 14.47 -9.47
C LEU A 220 18.60 15.09 -9.29
N ARG A 221 18.85 15.75 -8.16
CA ARG A 221 20.16 16.36 -7.83
C ARG A 221 21.29 15.33 -7.83
N LEU A 222 21.11 14.19 -7.15
CA LEU A 222 22.13 13.12 -7.11
C LEU A 222 22.47 12.62 -8.52
N ARG A 223 21.48 12.44 -9.39
CA ARG A 223 21.68 11.99 -10.77
C ARG A 223 22.37 13.04 -11.64
N GLU A 224 22.16 14.33 -11.39
CA GLU A 224 22.87 15.40 -12.09
C GLU A 224 24.31 15.54 -11.60
N TYR A 225 24.53 15.44 -10.29
CA TYR A 225 25.84 15.59 -9.67
C TYR A 225 26.80 14.47 -10.10
N PHE A 226 26.35 13.21 -10.05
CA PHE A 226 27.14 12.03 -10.42
C PHE A 226 27.08 11.69 -11.91
N ALA A 227 26.65 12.62 -12.78
CA ALA A 227 26.54 12.38 -14.21
C ALA A 227 27.91 12.30 -14.94
N ASP A 228 28.94 12.94 -14.38
CA ASP A 228 30.30 12.99 -14.93
C ASP A 228 31.19 11.86 -14.41
N GLU A 229 30.70 11.08 -13.44
CA GLU A 229 31.35 9.85 -13.00
C GLU A 229 30.85 8.71 -13.90
N ASP A 230 31.71 8.20 -14.79
CA ASP A 230 31.40 7.21 -15.85
C ASP A 230 30.74 5.89 -15.36
N GLY A 231 30.62 5.68 -14.05
CA GLY A 231 29.94 4.53 -13.44
C GLY A 231 28.44 4.68 -13.17
N ALA A 232 27.86 5.89 -13.16
CA ALA A 232 26.54 6.11 -12.53
C ALA A 232 25.30 5.51 -13.23
N ASN A 233 25.46 4.92 -14.41
CA ASN A 233 24.39 4.20 -15.13
C ASN A 233 24.76 2.75 -15.52
N GLN A 234 25.96 2.26 -15.19
CA GLN A 234 26.14 0.81 -15.19
C GLN A 234 25.33 0.26 -14.01
N PRO A 235 24.42 -0.72 -14.21
CA PRO A 235 23.90 -1.46 -13.07
C PRO A 235 25.10 -2.08 -12.37
N LEU A 236 25.28 -1.78 -11.08
CA LEU A 236 26.23 -2.51 -10.22
C LEU A 236 26.05 -4.00 -10.51
N PRO A 237 27.14 -4.77 -10.74
CA PRO A 237 27.01 -6.19 -11.03
C PRO A 237 26.08 -6.83 -10.01
N ASP A 238 25.08 -7.60 -10.45
CA ASP A 238 24.04 -8.16 -9.54
C ASP A 238 24.64 -8.98 -8.37
N ASN A 239 25.91 -9.37 -8.51
CA ASN A 239 26.74 -10.10 -7.56
C ASN A 239 27.51 -9.22 -6.54
N ASP A 240 27.42 -7.88 -6.56
CA ASP A 240 27.95 -7.05 -5.46
C ASP A 240 27.02 -7.14 -4.24
N ILE A 241 27.34 -8.10 -3.37
CA ILE A 241 26.63 -8.33 -2.10
C ILE A 241 26.87 -7.18 -1.12
N ALA A 242 28.06 -6.56 -1.09
CA ALA A 242 28.43 -5.50 -0.16
C ALA A 242 27.53 -4.27 -0.33
N SER A 243 27.28 -3.84 -1.58
CA SER A 243 26.37 -2.73 -1.89
C SER A 243 24.97 -2.87 -1.27
N LYS A 244 24.48 -4.10 -1.08
CA LYS A 244 23.14 -4.41 -0.55
C LYS A 244 23.05 -4.20 0.97
N PHE A 245 24.15 -3.88 1.65
CA PHE A 245 24.21 -3.59 3.09
C PHE A 245 24.67 -2.17 3.44
N LYS A 246 25.33 -1.46 2.51
CA LYS A 246 25.77 -0.07 2.72
C LYS A 246 24.59 0.82 3.17
N PRO A 247 24.77 1.69 4.18
CA PRO A 247 23.71 2.55 4.66
C PRO A 247 23.33 3.55 3.57
N LYS A 248 22.04 3.88 3.47
CA LYS A 248 21.60 4.90 2.53
C LYS A 248 22.18 6.24 2.96
N SER A 249 23.07 6.80 2.14
CA SER A 249 23.63 8.13 2.34
C SER A 249 22.53 9.15 2.67
N THR A 250 22.83 10.05 3.60
CA THR A 250 22.01 11.22 3.95
C THR A 250 22.42 12.48 3.20
N TRP A 251 23.58 12.47 2.53
CA TRP A 251 24.15 13.61 1.83
C TRP A 251 23.29 14.06 0.63
N ASN A 252 23.28 15.36 0.36
CA ASN A 252 22.48 16.00 -0.68
C ASN A 252 23.40 16.95 -1.46
N PRO A 253 23.42 16.92 -2.81
CA PRO A 253 24.25 17.84 -3.58
C PRO A 253 23.94 19.32 -3.27
N PRO A 254 24.93 20.22 -3.36
CA PRO A 254 24.72 21.65 -3.21
C PRO A 254 23.62 22.16 -4.15
N LYS A 255 22.65 22.89 -3.59
CA LYS A 255 21.62 23.58 -4.36
C LYS A 255 22.27 24.63 -5.28
N GLY A 256 21.69 24.83 -6.47
CA GLY A 256 22.14 25.87 -7.40
C GLY A 256 23.29 25.47 -8.33
N ARG A 257 23.96 24.32 -8.14
CA ARG A 257 24.98 23.78 -9.07
C ARG A 257 24.49 23.73 -10.52
N CYS A 258 23.21 23.39 -10.72
CA CYS A 258 22.58 23.34 -12.02
C CYS A 258 21.31 24.21 -12.03
N PRO A 259 21.38 25.49 -12.44
CA PRO A 259 20.24 26.40 -12.39
C PRO A 259 18.99 25.91 -13.12
N PRO A 260 19.06 25.31 -14.34
CA PRO A 260 17.84 24.81 -15.00
C PRO A 260 17.19 23.63 -14.27
N LEU A 261 17.95 22.81 -13.55
CA LEU A 261 17.39 21.75 -12.71
C LEU A 261 16.63 22.34 -11.50
N GLU A 262 17.19 23.36 -10.84
CA GLU A 262 16.50 24.04 -9.74
C GLU A 262 15.27 24.82 -10.23
N SER A 263 15.30 25.40 -11.44
CA SER A 263 14.12 25.99 -12.09
C SER A 263 13.03 24.95 -12.35
N PHE A 264 13.39 23.74 -12.81
CA PHE A 264 12.43 22.63 -12.96
C PHE A 264 11.84 22.22 -11.61
N ILE A 265 12.66 22.08 -10.56
CA ILE A 265 12.21 21.73 -9.21
C ILE A 265 11.23 22.79 -8.69
N SER A 266 11.61 24.07 -8.76
CA SER A 266 10.82 25.22 -8.31
C SER A 266 9.48 25.32 -9.05
N ALA A 267 9.47 25.08 -10.36
CA ALA A 267 8.24 25.05 -11.16
C ALA A 267 7.29 23.92 -10.73
N ILE A 268 7.81 22.74 -10.37
CA ILE A 268 7.00 21.64 -9.82
C ILE A 268 6.49 21.98 -8.42
N GLU A 269 7.30 22.59 -7.55
CA GLU A 269 6.86 23.04 -6.23
C GLU A 269 5.72 24.06 -6.34
N GLU A 270 5.81 25.02 -7.26
CA GLU A 270 4.79 26.05 -7.43
C GLU A 270 3.46 25.51 -7.98
N GLU A 271 3.50 24.58 -8.94
CA GLU A 271 2.31 23.86 -9.39
C GLU A 271 1.64 23.08 -8.24
N VAL A 272 2.42 22.53 -7.31
CA VAL A 272 1.89 21.81 -6.15
C VAL A 272 1.30 22.76 -5.11
N LYS A 273 1.94 23.90 -4.83
CA LYS A 273 1.42 24.95 -3.93
C LYS A 273 0.12 25.56 -4.43
N THR A 274 0.04 25.85 -5.73
CA THR A 274 -1.13 26.47 -6.39
C THR A 274 -2.26 25.48 -6.70
N TYR A 275 -2.06 24.18 -6.53
CA TYR A 275 -3.07 23.15 -6.79
C TYR A 275 -4.18 23.11 -5.71
N THR A 276 -5.15 24.02 -5.85
CA THR A 276 -6.38 24.07 -5.03
C THR A 276 -7.44 23.06 -5.47
N SER A 277 -7.29 22.46 -6.65
CA SER A 277 -8.33 21.69 -7.36
C SER A 277 -8.43 20.22 -6.94
N ALA A 278 -8.49 19.93 -5.63
CA ALA A 278 -8.87 18.60 -5.16
C ALA A 278 -10.37 18.37 -5.47
N PRO A 279 -10.75 17.44 -6.36
CA PRO A 279 -12.16 17.17 -6.64
C PRO A 279 -12.84 16.56 -5.40
N ASP A 280 -14.14 16.82 -5.20
CA ASP A 280 -14.92 16.13 -4.17
C ASP A 280 -14.93 14.61 -4.45
N PHE A 281 -14.13 13.87 -3.68
CA PHE A 281 -14.04 12.42 -3.75
C PHE A 281 -14.92 11.80 -2.66
N ARG A 282 -16.04 11.21 -3.06
CA ARG A 282 -16.88 10.41 -2.15
C ARG A 282 -16.05 9.34 -1.43
N ASP A 283 -16.28 9.18 -0.12
CA ASP A 283 -15.65 8.12 0.68
C ASP A 283 -15.96 6.74 0.07
N ASN A 284 -15.05 5.78 0.22
CA ASN A 284 -15.25 4.42 -0.26
C ASN A 284 -15.83 3.47 0.80
N LEU A 285 -16.12 4.00 2.00
CA LEU A 285 -16.83 3.35 3.09
C LEU A 285 -18.09 4.14 3.49
N THR A 286 -19.06 3.46 4.08
CA THR A 286 -20.20 4.12 4.75
C THR A 286 -19.78 4.78 6.07
N LYS A 287 -20.67 5.60 6.67
CA LYS A 287 -20.42 6.17 8.00
C LYS A 287 -20.25 5.08 9.07
N SER A 288 -21.06 4.03 9.01
CA SER A 288 -21.05 2.89 9.93
C SER A 288 -19.78 2.04 9.77
N GLU A 289 -19.40 1.66 8.55
CA GLU A 289 -18.14 0.95 8.26
C GLU A 289 -16.92 1.75 8.75
N ARG A 290 -16.95 3.08 8.59
CA ARG A 290 -15.87 3.96 9.06
C ARG A 290 -15.81 4.07 10.59
N GLN A 291 -16.93 3.88 11.28
CA GLN A 291 -16.97 3.77 12.73
C GLN A 291 -16.55 2.36 13.19
N ALA A 292 -16.94 1.30 12.48
CA ALA A 292 -16.49 -0.08 12.72
C ALA A 292 -14.95 -0.20 12.65
N ILE A 293 -14.25 0.52 11.76
CA ILE A 293 -12.78 0.62 11.79
C ILE A 293 -12.28 1.12 13.15
N LYS A 294 -12.92 2.13 13.75
CA LYS A 294 -12.49 2.63 15.07
C LYS A 294 -12.80 1.62 16.15
N ASN A 295 -14.01 1.06 16.16
CA ASN A 295 -14.45 0.07 17.15
C ASN A 295 -13.47 -1.12 17.18
N LEU A 296 -13.19 -1.75 16.03
CA LEU A 296 -12.25 -2.87 15.92
C LEU A 296 -10.80 -2.53 16.32
N ARG A 297 -10.38 -1.26 16.28
CA ARG A 297 -9.04 -0.84 16.77
C ARG A 297 -8.97 -0.70 18.29
N HIS A 298 -10.10 -0.55 18.96
CA HIS A 298 -10.23 -0.33 20.40
C HIS A 298 -10.77 -1.54 21.14
N ARG A 299 -11.29 -2.55 20.43
CA ARG A 299 -11.62 -3.86 20.99
C ARG A 299 -10.36 -4.61 21.40
N ASP A 300 -10.37 -5.11 22.63
CA ASP A 300 -9.32 -5.95 23.21
C ASP A 300 -9.79 -7.40 23.43
N ASP A 301 -11.09 -7.66 23.24
CA ASP A 301 -11.73 -8.97 23.34
C ASP A 301 -11.50 -9.85 22.11
N ILE A 302 -11.00 -9.28 21.01
CA ILE A 302 -10.71 -9.98 19.75
C ILE A 302 -9.31 -9.73 19.18
N VAL A 303 -8.80 -10.74 18.48
CA VAL A 303 -7.59 -10.70 17.67
C VAL A 303 -7.93 -11.05 16.22
N ILE A 304 -7.58 -10.16 15.28
CA ILE A 304 -7.83 -10.37 13.84
C ILE A 304 -6.54 -10.84 13.16
N LYS A 305 -6.62 -11.93 12.38
CA LYS A 305 -5.52 -12.46 11.54
C LYS A 305 -6.07 -12.91 10.17
N PRO A 306 -5.24 -12.94 9.11
CA PRO A 306 -5.56 -13.76 7.94
C PRO A 306 -5.48 -15.25 8.30
N ALA A 307 -6.29 -16.08 7.64
CA ALA A 307 -6.17 -17.54 7.74
C ALA A 307 -4.85 -18.04 7.11
N ASP A 308 -4.39 -19.23 7.52
CA ASP A 308 -3.21 -19.90 6.95
C ASP A 308 -3.34 -20.21 5.45
N LYS A 309 -4.55 -20.60 5.03
CA LYS A 309 -4.91 -20.95 3.65
C LYS A 309 -6.30 -20.38 3.33
N GLY A 310 -6.58 -20.12 2.05
CA GLY A 310 -7.93 -19.81 1.56
C GLY A 310 -8.40 -18.34 1.63
N SER A 311 -7.50 -17.36 1.76
CA SER A 311 -7.84 -15.92 1.66
C SER A 311 -8.87 -15.36 2.68
N ALA A 312 -9.29 -16.18 3.64
CA ALA A 312 -10.26 -15.84 4.67
C ALA A 312 -9.67 -14.94 5.75
N ILE A 313 -10.54 -14.20 6.43
CA ILE A 313 -10.21 -13.36 7.57
C ILE A 313 -10.76 -14.02 8.82
N VAL A 314 -9.95 -14.15 9.86
CA VAL A 314 -10.35 -14.79 11.11
C VAL A 314 -10.31 -13.77 12.22
N ALA A 315 -11.45 -13.55 12.87
CA ALA A 315 -11.54 -12.92 14.17
C ALA A 315 -11.58 -14.01 15.23
N MET A 316 -10.74 -13.90 16.24
CA MET A 316 -10.60 -14.88 17.33
C MET A 316 -10.81 -14.17 18.66
N GLY A 317 -11.51 -14.79 19.61
CA GLY A 317 -11.56 -14.30 20.98
C GLY A 317 -10.16 -14.27 21.60
N THR A 318 -9.84 -13.21 22.33
CA THR A 318 -8.50 -12.99 22.94
C THR A 318 -8.10 -14.14 23.88
N LYS A 319 -9.05 -14.77 24.58
CA LYS A 319 -8.81 -15.96 25.41
C LYS A 319 -8.29 -17.14 24.57
N PHE A 320 -9.04 -17.55 23.53
CA PHE A 320 -8.62 -18.62 22.59
C PHE A 320 -7.26 -18.29 21.94
N TYR A 321 -7.04 -17.03 21.54
CA TYR A 321 -5.76 -16.62 20.94
C TYR A 321 -4.58 -16.76 21.90
N ARG A 322 -4.77 -16.42 23.18
CA ARG A 322 -3.75 -16.57 24.24
C ARG A 322 -3.47 -18.05 24.53
N GLU A 323 -4.52 -18.86 24.68
CA GLU A 323 -4.43 -20.30 24.98
C GLU A 323 -3.70 -21.07 23.87
N GLU A 324 -4.07 -20.86 22.60
CA GLU A 324 -3.40 -21.51 21.46
C GLU A 324 -1.95 -21.03 21.30
N ALA A 325 -1.65 -19.77 21.59
CA ALA A 325 -0.28 -19.27 21.56
C ALA A 325 0.59 -19.91 22.65
N TYR A 326 0.09 -20.04 23.89
CA TYR A 326 0.81 -20.73 24.96
C TYR A 326 0.90 -22.24 24.73
N ARG A 327 -0.09 -22.88 24.09
CA ARG A 327 0.00 -24.29 23.68
C ARG A 327 1.12 -24.51 22.66
N LEU A 328 1.32 -23.56 21.73
CA LEU A 328 2.41 -23.61 20.74
C LEU A 328 3.79 -23.31 21.36
N LEU A 329 3.88 -22.33 22.27
CA LEU A 329 5.12 -21.92 22.94
C LEU A 329 5.50 -22.81 24.13
N GLY A 330 4.57 -23.61 24.64
CA GLY A 330 4.78 -24.57 25.73
C GLY A 330 5.32 -25.93 25.28
N ASN A 331 5.58 -26.12 23.99
CA ASN A 331 6.29 -27.32 23.51
C ASN A 331 7.79 -27.20 23.88
N PRO A 332 8.31 -28.08 24.76
CA PRO A 332 9.67 -27.98 25.28
C PRO A 332 10.74 -28.40 24.26
N ASP A 333 10.38 -29.18 23.24
CA ASP A 333 11.30 -29.62 22.18
C ASP A 333 11.68 -28.45 21.26
N HIS A 334 10.78 -27.48 21.09
CA HIS A 334 10.93 -26.35 20.17
C HIS A 334 11.26 -25.03 20.87
N TYR A 335 10.71 -24.78 22.07
CA TYR A 335 10.82 -23.49 22.74
C TYR A 335 11.24 -23.61 24.20
N LYS A 336 12.16 -22.74 24.62
CA LYS A 336 12.55 -22.53 26.02
C LYS A 336 12.09 -21.15 26.48
N ARG A 337 11.33 -21.07 27.58
CA ARG A 337 11.02 -19.79 28.24
C ARG A 337 12.29 -19.20 28.86
N LEU A 338 12.43 -17.87 28.81
CA LEU A 338 13.52 -17.12 29.41
C LEU A 338 12.98 -16.14 30.45
N ASP A 339 13.78 -15.85 31.47
CA ASP A 339 13.41 -14.92 32.55
C ASP A 339 13.67 -13.45 32.18
N SER A 340 14.45 -13.18 31.13
CA SER A 340 14.79 -11.84 30.64
C SER A 340 14.97 -11.80 29.11
N ASP A 341 15.16 -10.60 28.55
CA ASP A 341 15.42 -10.41 27.11
C ASP A 341 16.92 -10.55 26.77
N PRO A 342 17.35 -11.61 26.05
CA PRO A 342 18.76 -11.81 25.70
C PRO A 342 19.21 -10.97 24.49
N THR A 343 18.37 -10.09 23.93
CA THR A 343 18.64 -9.38 22.66
C THR A 343 20.01 -8.69 22.63
N LEU A 344 20.41 -8.01 23.71
CA LEU A 344 21.69 -7.30 23.77
C LEU A 344 22.90 -8.24 23.86
N GLU A 345 22.75 -9.39 24.53
CA GLU A 345 23.79 -10.42 24.59
C GLU A 345 24.00 -11.08 23.22
N ILE A 346 22.90 -11.38 22.52
CA ILE A 346 22.92 -11.92 21.16
C ILE A 346 23.58 -10.92 20.21
N ALA A 347 23.26 -9.62 20.32
CA ALA A 347 23.91 -8.57 19.54
C ALA A 347 25.43 -8.55 19.74
N LYS A 348 25.92 -8.64 20.99
CA LYS A 348 27.36 -8.76 21.30
C LYS A 348 27.99 -10.03 20.72
N LYS A 349 27.30 -11.17 20.75
CA LYS A 349 27.79 -12.43 20.13
C LYS A 349 27.94 -12.28 18.60
N VAL A 350 26.94 -11.68 17.94
CA VAL A 350 26.99 -11.39 16.50
C VAL A 350 28.12 -10.41 16.18
N GLU A 351 28.27 -9.35 16.97
CA GLU A 351 29.36 -8.38 16.80
C GLU A 351 30.75 -9.03 16.94
N ALA A 352 30.97 -9.82 17.99
CA ALA A 352 32.26 -10.51 18.20
C ALA A 352 32.62 -11.45 17.03
N ALA A 353 31.64 -12.20 16.50
CA ALA A 353 31.83 -13.07 15.34
C ALA A 353 32.17 -12.26 14.07
N ILE A 354 31.45 -11.17 13.81
CA ILE A 354 31.72 -10.30 12.66
C ILE A 354 33.09 -9.62 12.78
N GLN A 355 33.46 -9.10 13.95
CA GLN A 355 34.79 -8.51 14.17
C GLN A 355 35.91 -9.54 13.95
N LYS A 356 35.73 -10.79 14.39
CA LYS A 356 36.65 -11.90 14.10
C LYS A 356 36.75 -12.19 12.60
N MET A 357 35.63 -12.19 11.88
CA MET A 357 35.57 -12.40 10.42
C MET A 357 36.16 -11.24 9.61
N VAL A 358 36.20 -10.02 10.16
CA VAL A 358 36.94 -8.90 9.58
C VAL A 358 38.44 -9.03 9.85
N ARG A 359 38.83 -9.34 11.10
CA ARG A 359 40.25 -9.51 11.48
C ARG A 359 40.96 -10.63 10.72
N ASN A 360 40.26 -11.72 10.36
CA ASN A 360 40.84 -12.83 9.60
C ASN A 360 40.72 -12.68 8.07
N GLY A 361 40.19 -11.54 7.57
CA GLY A 361 40.00 -11.29 6.14
C GLY A 361 38.88 -12.11 5.46
N SER A 362 38.02 -12.80 6.23
CA SER A 362 36.87 -13.54 5.69
C SER A 362 35.73 -12.63 5.22
N ILE A 363 35.61 -11.42 5.77
CA ILE A 363 34.66 -10.38 5.36
C ILE A 363 35.45 -9.06 5.32
N ASP A 364 35.22 -8.24 4.31
CA ASP A 364 35.91 -6.96 4.19
C ASP A 364 35.47 -5.96 5.28
N SER A 365 36.34 -4.99 5.58
CA SER A 365 36.12 -4.01 6.64
C SER A 365 34.99 -3.01 6.37
N GLU A 366 34.51 -2.88 5.12
CA GLU A 366 33.37 -2.03 4.79
C GLU A 366 32.03 -2.79 5.00
N THR A 367 31.97 -4.07 4.61
CA THR A 367 30.79 -4.92 4.78
C THR A 367 30.54 -5.26 6.24
N GLY A 368 31.58 -5.63 7.00
CA GLY A 368 31.46 -6.12 8.38
C GLY A 368 30.55 -5.28 9.28
N PRO A 369 30.85 -3.99 9.53
CA PRO A 369 30.01 -3.11 10.35
C PRO A 369 28.57 -2.98 9.83
N ASN A 370 28.40 -3.04 8.50
CA ASN A 370 27.10 -2.92 7.85
C ASN A 370 26.21 -4.16 8.05
N LEU A 371 26.78 -5.31 8.46
CA LEU A 371 26.04 -6.51 8.87
C LEU A 371 25.48 -6.45 10.30
N LEU A 372 25.86 -5.47 11.13
CA LEU A 372 25.38 -5.34 12.51
C LEU A 372 24.03 -4.61 12.57
N GLN A 373 23.08 -5.14 13.35
CA GLN A 373 21.76 -4.53 13.51
C GLN A 373 21.81 -3.33 14.46
N VAL A 374 21.36 -2.16 14.00
CA VAL A 374 21.15 -0.97 14.83
C VAL A 374 19.83 -1.12 15.60
N ASP A 375 19.83 -0.78 16.88
CA ASP A 375 18.70 -0.95 17.82
C ASP A 375 18.02 -2.33 17.69
N PRO A 376 18.73 -3.42 18.01
CA PRO A 376 18.17 -4.76 17.95
C PRO A 376 17.02 -4.93 18.96
N LYS A 377 15.99 -5.67 18.58
CA LYS A 377 14.80 -5.97 19.41
C LYS A 377 14.42 -7.46 19.29
N PRO A 378 13.73 -8.05 20.27
CA PRO A 378 13.31 -9.45 20.20
C PRO A 378 12.33 -9.68 19.05
N GLY A 379 12.35 -10.90 18.50
CA GLY A 379 11.39 -11.34 17.50
C GLY A 379 9.97 -11.32 18.05
N ARG A 380 8.95 -11.14 17.19
CA ARG A 380 7.55 -11.13 17.64
C ARG A 380 6.83 -12.40 17.21
N PHE A 381 6.38 -13.18 18.18
CA PHE A 381 5.55 -14.36 17.92
C PHE A 381 4.11 -13.97 17.61
N TYR A 382 3.54 -14.60 16.59
CA TYR A 382 2.11 -14.68 16.35
C TYR A 382 1.81 -15.92 15.52
N PHE A 383 0.58 -16.43 15.56
CA PHE A 383 0.17 -17.50 14.64
C PHE A 383 -0.88 -17.05 13.60
N LEU A 384 -1.00 -17.85 12.54
CA LEU A 384 -2.09 -17.81 11.55
C LEU A 384 -3.00 -19.05 11.76
N PRO A 385 -4.32 -18.90 11.96
CA PRO A 385 -5.21 -20.04 12.21
C PRO A 385 -5.40 -20.93 10.97
N LYS A 386 -5.22 -22.24 11.14
CA LYS A 386 -5.47 -23.26 10.10
C LYS A 386 -6.93 -23.70 10.13
N ILE A 387 -7.82 -22.82 9.64
CA ILE A 387 -9.29 -23.05 9.58
C ILE A 387 -9.76 -24.26 8.73
N HIS A 388 -8.82 -25.01 8.16
CA HIS A 388 -9.05 -26.24 7.39
C HIS A 388 -8.70 -27.51 8.20
N LYS A 389 -8.34 -27.36 9.49
CA LYS A 389 -8.03 -28.47 10.40
C LYS A 389 -8.90 -28.37 11.65
N THR A 390 -9.33 -29.52 12.16
CA THR A 390 -10.08 -29.66 13.42
C THR A 390 -9.38 -28.91 14.56
N GLY A 391 -10.14 -28.16 15.36
CA GLY A 391 -9.60 -27.31 16.44
C GLY A 391 -8.98 -25.97 15.99
N ASN A 392 -8.90 -25.70 14.68
CA ASN A 392 -8.33 -24.46 14.10
C ASN A 392 -6.88 -24.12 14.56
N PRO A 393 -5.93 -25.08 14.67
CA PRO A 393 -4.60 -24.86 15.23
C PRO A 393 -3.80 -23.78 14.48
N GLY A 394 -2.94 -23.07 15.19
CA GLY A 394 -2.09 -22.03 14.63
C GLY A 394 -0.89 -22.58 13.83
N ARG A 395 -0.52 -21.91 12.72
CA ARG A 395 0.86 -21.94 12.22
C ARG A 395 1.66 -20.87 12.98
N PRO A 396 2.66 -21.23 13.80
CA PRO A 396 3.52 -20.26 14.47
C PRO A 396 4.36 -19.48 13.45
N ILE A 397 4.52 -18.17 13.67
CA ILE A 397 5.35 -17.27 12.86
C ILE A 397 6.15 -16.36 13.80
N ILE A 398 7.45 -16.20 13.52
CA ILE A 398 8.36 -15.38 14.30
C ILE A 398 8.83 -14.23 13.42
N SER A 399 8.40 -13.01 13.73
CA SER A 399 8.83 -11.83 12.98
C SER A 399 10.27 -11.46 13.35
N GLY A 400 11.22 -11.91 12.53
CA GLY A 400 12.65 -11.58 12.65
C GLY A 400 13.03 -10.13 12.30
N ASN A 401 12.08 -9.23 12.07
CA ASN A 401 12.34 -7.83 11.76
C ASN A 401 12.99 -7.12 12.95
N GLY A 402 14.13 -6.48 12.73
CA GLY A 402 14.94 -5.76 13.72
C GLY A 402 15.62 -6.65 14.76
N THR A 403 15.67 -7.96 14.56
CA THR A 403 16.43 -8.87 15.44
C THR A 403 17.93 -8.71 15.21
N ALA A 404 18.74 -9.03 16.23
CA ALA A 404 20.19 -9.02 16.13
C ALA A 404 20.73 -9.88 14.95
N THR A 405 19.99 -10.92 14.56
CA THR A 405 20.35 -11.84 13.47
C THR A 405 19.78 -11.45 12.09
N GLU A 406 18.93 -10.42 11.96
CA GLU A 406 18.19 -10.13 10.70
C GLU A 406 19.12 -9.85 9.50
N LYS A 407 20.21 -9.09 9.75
CA LYS A 407 21.15 -8.68 8.71
C LYS A 407 22.10 -9.80 8.31
N ILE A 408 22.69 -10.52 9.26
CA ILE A 408 23.52 -11.69 8.95
C ILE A 408 22.68 -12.78 8.27
N SER A 409 21.39 -12.94 8.64
CA SER A 409 20.47 -13.82 7.93
C SER A 409 20.24 -13.41 6.47
N LYS A 410 20.10 -12.11 6.20
CA LYS A 410 20.04 -11.58 4.81
C LYS A 410 21.35 -11.84 4.05
N PHE A 411 22.49 -11.75 4.72
CA PHE A 411 23.81 -11.92 4.10
C PHE A 411 24.05 -13.38 3.72
N VAL A 412 23.78 -14.31 4.65
CA VAL A 412 23.80 -15.75 4.37
C VAL A 412 22.84 -16.11 3.24
N ASP A 413 21.60 -15.60 3.26
CA ASP A 413 20.60 -15.82 2.21
C ASP A 413 21.13 -15.42 0.83
N LEU A 414 21.73 -14.24 0.69
CA LEU A 414 22.33 -13.77 -0.57
C LEU A 414 23.51 -14.62 -1.07
N LEU A 415 24.15 -15.41 -0.21
CA LEU A 415 25.24 -16.33 -0.57
C LEU A 415 24.71 -17.72 -0.99
N ILE A 416 23.64 -18.21 -0.36
CA ILE A 416 23.14 -19.58 -0.58
C ILE A 416 21.93 -19.66 -1.52
N GLN A 417 21.13 -18.60 -1.64
CA GLN A 417 19.95 -18.57 -2.51
C GLN A 417 20.28 -18.80 -4.00
N PRO A 418 21.40 -18.28 -4.56
CA PRO A 418 21.79 -18.59 -5.93
C PRO A 418 22.18 -20.06 -6.19
N LEU A 419 22.43 -20.85 -5.13
CA LEU A 419 22.75 -22.27 -5.25
C LEU A 419 21.51 -23.15 -5.41
N VAL A 420 20.36 -22.70 -4.87
CA VAL A 420 19.11 -23.48 -4.85
C VAL A 420 18.63 -23.90 -6.25
N PRO A 421 18.67 -23.05 -7.30
CA PRO A 421 18.26 -23.45 -8.64
C PRO A 421 19.14 -24.52 -9.31
N SER A 422 20.31 -24.85 -8.74
CA SER A 422 21.17 -25.93 -9.26
C SER A 422 20.78 -27.33 -8.76
N LEU A 423 19.83 -27.43 -7.82
CA LEU A 423 19.34 -28.71 -7.32
C LEU A 423 18.44 -29.38 -8.37
N PRO A 424 18.66 -30.67 -8.72
CA PRO A 424 17.85 -31.37 -9.73
C PRO A 424 16.34 -31.36 -9.40
N SER A 425 15.99 -31.48 -8.12
CA SER A 425 14.62 -31.49 -7.63
C SER A 425 13.94 -30.12 -7.64
N TYR A 426 14.66 -29.00 -7.72
CA TYR A 426 14.09 -27.68 -7.47
C TYR A 426 13.01 -27.26 -8.49
N VAL A 427 11.85 -26.84 -8.00
CA VAL A 427 10.81 -26.14 -8.76
C VAL A 427 10.75 -24.69 -8.32
N GLN A 428 10.86 -23.74 -9.26
CA GLN A 428 10.78 -22.31 -8.93
C GLN A 428 9.35 -21.84 -8.58
N ASP A 429 8.38 -22.19 -9.43
CA ASP A 429 6.96 -21.85 -9.28
C ASP A 429 6.11 -22.72 -10.22
N THR A 430 4.79 -22.59 -10.17
CA THR A 430 3.84 -23.34 -11.01
C THR A 430 4.16 -23.31 -12.52
N THR A 431 4.75 -22.21 -13.03
CA THR A 431 5.15 -22.07 -14.44
C THR A 431 6.35 -22.96 -14.78
N ASP A 432 7.28 -23.10 -13.84
CA ASP A 432 8.45 -23.97 -13.95
C ASP A 432 8.03 -25.43 -13.91
N PHE A 433 7.14 -25.77 -12.96
CA PHE A 433 6.53 -27.11 -12.86
C PHE A 433 5.86 -27.53 -14.18
N ILE A 434 4.93 -26.71 -14.70
CA ILE A 434 4.21 -27.01 -15.95
C ILE A 434 5.16 -27.21 -17.13
N ARG A 435 6.28 -26.47 -17.20
CA ARG A 435 7.29 -26.66 -18.24
C ARG A 435 7.97 -28.03 -18.10
N LYS A 436 8.47 -28.34 -16.90
CA LYS A 436 9.17 -29.60 -16.60
C LYS A 436 8.30 -30.84 -16.84
N ILE A 437 6.99 -30.76 -16.55
CA ILE A 437 6.08 -31.88 -16.83
C ILE A 437 5.54 -31.91 -18.26
N GLY A 438 5.57 -30.79 -18.99
CA GLY A 438 5.13 -30.70 -20.39
C GLY A 438 6.07 -31.36 -21.40
N GLU A 439 7.29 -31.69 -20.97
CA GLU A 439 8.29 -32.45 -21.75
C GLU A 439 8.04 -33.97 -21.68
N ILE A 440 7.12 -34.43 -20.82
CA ILE A 440 6.85 -35.86 -20.57
C ILE A 440 5.75 -36.37 -21.51
N GLN A 441 6.06 -37.41 -22.27
CA GLN A 441 5.14 -38.12 -23.15
C GLN A 441 5.36 -39.64 -23.02
N ASN A 442 4.40 -40.43 -23.51
CA ASN A 442 4.47 -41.90 -23.54
C ASN A 442 4.74 -42.52 -22.15
N LEU A 443 4.00 -42.05 -21.13
CA LEU A 443 4.04 -42.65 -19.80
C LEU A 443 3.66 -44.14 -19.88
N PRO A 444 4.40 -45.03 -19.19
CA PRO A 444 4.05 -46.45 -19.12
C PRO A 444 2.61 -46.67 -18.65
N GLN A 445 1.99 -47.73 -19.15
CA GLN A 445 0.75 -48.24 -18.56
C GLN A 445 1.00 -48.56 -17.07
N ASP A 446 -0.01 -48.34 -16.23
CA ASP A 446 0.07 -48.46 -14.77
C ASP A 446 1.01 -47.48 -14.03
N THR A 447 1.42 -46.38 -14.69
CA THR A 447 2.05 -45.24 -14.03
C THR A 447 1.16 -44.64 -12.94
N ILE A 448 1.74 -44.36 -11.78
CA ILE A 448 1.09 -43.72 -10.63
C ILE A 448 1.66 -42.30 -10.46
N LEU A 449 0.77 -41.30 -10.37
CA LEU A 449 1.15 -39.96 -9.93
C LEU A 449 1.15 -39.92 -8.40
N VAL A 450 2.19 -39.35 -7.81
CA VAL A 450 2.34 -39.29 -6.35
C VAL A 450 2.75 -37.90 -5.92
N THR A 451 2.16 -37.41 -4.83
CA THR A 451 2.62 -36.21 -4.13
C THR A 451 3.01 -36.55 -2.69
N LEU A 452 4.07 -35.92 -2.19
CA LEU A 452 4.54 -36.08 -0.82
C LEU A 452 4.60 -34.70 -0.14
N ASP A 453 3.99 -34.55 1.04
CA ASP A 453 4.09 -33.36 1.90
C ASP A 453 5.10 -33.64 3.02
N VAL A 454 6.13 -32.79 3.15
CA VAL A 454 7.14 -32.91 4.21
C VAL A 454 6.59 -32.34 5.53
N SER A 455 6.32 -33.24 6.46
CA SER A 455 5.69 -32.92 7.73
C SER A 455 6.49 -31.92 8.56
N SER A 456 6.01 -30.68 8.60
CA SER A 456 6.55 -29.56 9.38
C SER A 456 8.03 -29.23 9.11
N LEU A 457 8.49 -29.41 7.87
CA LEU A 457 9.88 -29.23 7.40
C LEU A 457 10.76 -28.29 8.26
N TYR A 458 10.43 -27.00 8.35
CA TYR A 458 11.26 -26.02 9.05
C TYR A 458 11.53 -26.31 10.53
N THR A 459 10.59 -26.88 11.28
CA THR A 459 10.82 -27.20 12.71
C THR A 459 11.65 -28.45 12.90
N ASN A 460 11.71 -29.33 11.89
CA ASN A 460 12.27 -30.67 12.03
C ASN A 460 13.66 -30.83 11.40
N ILE A 461 14.18 -29.82 10.69
CA ILE A 461 15.55 -29.85 10.14
C ILE A 461 16.58 -29.78 11.28
N PRO A 462 17.49 -30.76 11.43
CA PRO A 462 18.60 -30.68 12.36
C PRO A 462 19.58 -29.57 11.95
N ASN A 463 19.89 -28.66 12.88
CA ASN A 463 20.69 -27.46 12.59
C ASN A 463 22.07 -27.80 11.99
N GLU A 464 22.77 -28.81 12.53
CA GLU A 464 24.11 -29.19 12.06
C GLU A 464 24.10 -29.78 10.65
N GLU A 465 23.12 -30.62 10.34
CA GLU A 465 23.01 -31.29 9.05
C GLU A 465 22.66 -30.29 7.95
N GLY A 466 21.74 -29.35 8.22
CA GLY A 466 21.46 -28.25 7.30
C GLY A 466 22.65 -27.30 7.11
N ILE A 467 23.42 -27.00 8.16
CA ILE A 467 24.68 -26.25 8.05
C ILE A 467 25.69 -27.02 7.18
N SER A 468 25.81 -28.34 7.38
CA SER A 468 26.70 -29.20 6.60
C SER A 468 26.33 -29.21 5.12
N ALA A 469 25.06 -29.45 4.78
CA ALA A 469 24.54 -29.42 3.41
C ALA A 469 24.83 -28.07 2.72
N CYS A 470 24.58 -26.94 3.41
CA CYS A 470 24.88 -25.62 2.87
C CYS A 470 26.40 -25.40 2.65
N LYS A 471 27.24 -25.85 3.60
CA LYS A 471 28.71 -25.79 3.46
C LYS A 471 29.23 -26.66 2.33
N THR A 472 28.61 -27.80 2.06
CA THR A 472 28.96 -28.70 0.94
C THR A 472 28.65 -28.03 -0.39
N ALA A 473 27.44 -27.48 -0.55
CA ALA A 473 27.02 -26.78 -1.77
C ALA A 473 27.80 -25.48 -2.04
N PHE A 474 28.13 -24.72 -0.98
CA PHE A 474 28.79 -23.42 -1.11
C PHE A 474 30.24 -23.53 -1.58
N ARG A 475 30.65 -22.63 -2.48
CA ARG A 475 32.04 -22.48 -2.98
C ARG A 475 32.53 -21.06 -2.66
N PRO A 476 33.47 -20.88 -1.70
CA PRO A 476 33.95 -19.56 -1.33
C PRO A 476 34.82 -18.93 -2.42
N ILE A 477 34.66 -17.63 -2.60
CA ILE A 477 35.53 -16.76 -3.39
C ILE A 477 36.36 -15.92 -2.41
N GLN A 478 37.69 -16.05 -2.48
CA GLN A 478 38.64 -15.37 -1.59
C GLN A 478 38.43 -13.84 -1.64
N GLY A 479 38.43 -13.19 -0.48
CA GLY A 479 38.27 -11.74 -0.33
C GLY A 479 36.90 -11.15 -0.71
N LYS A 480 35.95 -11.96 -1.22
CA LYS A 480 34.60 -11.50 -1.61
C LYS A 480 33.47 -12.17 -0.83
N THR A 481 33.72 -13.33 -0.24
CA THR A 481 32.71 -14.13 0.47
C THR A 481 33.33 -14.84 1.67
N PRO A 482 32.57 -15.15 2.73
CA PRO A 482 33.11 -15.81 3.90
C PRO A 482 33.61 -17.23 3.62
N THR A 483 34.52 -17.72 4.47
CA THR A 483 34.97 -19.12 4.38
C THR A 483 33.81 -20.09 4.70
N LYS A 484 33.94 -21.37 4.33
CA LYS A 484 32.96 -22.41 4.73
C LYS A 484 32.82 -22.53 6.25
N LYS A 485 33.86 -22.20 7.03
CA LYS A 485 33.85 -22.21 8.50
C LYS A 485 33.03 -21.02 9.03
N ASP A 486 33.36 -19.83 8.56
CA ASP A 486 32.72 -18.58 8.98
C ASP A 486 31.24 -18.51 8.54
N LEU A 487 30.91 -19.01 7.35
CA LEU A 487 29.53 -19.19 6.90
C LEU A 487 28.72 -20.09 7.86
N GLY A 488 29.32 -21.21 8.28
CA GLY A 488 28.69 -22.12 9.26
C GLY A 488 28.54 -21.49 10.64
N GLU A 489 29.48 -20.64 11.06
CA GLU A 489 29.39 -19.87 12.31
C GLU A 489 28.25 -18.84 12.27
N LEU A 490 28.09 -18.11 11.16
CA LEU A 490 26.94 -17.22 10.94
C LEU A 490 25.61 -17.98 10.97
N MET A 491 25.51 -19.11 10.25
CA MET A 491 24.29 -19.95 10.25
C MET A 491 23.96 -20.46 11.65
N ARG A 492 24.95 -20.94 12.41
CA ARG A 492 24.79 -21.39 13.79
C ARG A 492 24.27 -20.27 14.69
N LEU A 493 24.82 -19.05 14.58
CA LEU A 493 24.33 -17.89 15.32
C LEU A 493 22.86 -17.58 14.99
N ILE A 494 22.49 -17.61 13.70
CA ILE A 494 21.13 -17.38 13.22
C ILE A 494 20.15 -18.44 13.73
N LEU A 495 20.54 -19.72 13.72
CA LEU A 495 19.65 -20.83 14.11
C LEU A 495 19.48 -20.94 15.63
N THR A 496 20.53 -20.67 16.41
CA THR A 496 20.52 -20.87 17.88
C THR A 496 20.12 -19.64 18.70
N ASN A 497 20.06 -18.44 18.11
CA ASN A 497 19.74 -17.19 18.82
C ASN A 497 18.42 -16.56 18.33
N ASN A 498 17.41 -17.40 18.05
CA ASN A 498 16.06 -16.96 17.66
C ASN A 498 15.23 -16.58 18.90
N ASN A 499 15.58 -15.45 19.54
CA ASN A 499 14.85 -14.94 20.70
C ASN A 499 13.58 -14.19 20.29
N LEU A 500 12.51 -14.38 21.05
CA LEU A 500 11.20 -13.83 20.76
C LEU A 500 10.44 -13.39 22.02
N VAL A 501 9.38 -12.61 21.82
CA VAL A 501 8.43 -12.19 22.85
C VAL A 501 6.99 -12.51 22.43
N PHE A 502 6.19 -12.97 23.39
CA PHE A 502 4.73 -13.08 23.30
C PHE A 502 4.09 -12.54 24.60
N GLY A 503 3.13 -11.61 24.46
CA GLY A 503 2.68 -10.80 25.60
C GLY A 503 3.88 -10.04 26.18
N ASP A 504 4.17 -10.33 27.45
CA ASP A 504 5.32 -9.83 28.21
C ASP A 504 6.32 -10.95 28.59
N GLN A 505 6.20 -12.14 27.98
CA GLN A 505 7.09 -13.29 28.24
C GLN A 505 8.11 -13.50 27.11
N HIS A 506 9.35 -13.81 27.51
CA HIS A 506 10.48 -14.05 26.62
C HIS A 506 10.71 -15.55 26.38
N TYR A 507 11.10 -15.90 25.15
CA TYR A 507 11.39 -17.27 24.75
C TYR A 507 12.57 -17.32 23.78
N LEU A 508 13.21 -18.49 23.71
CA LEU A 508 14.19 -18.87 22.70
C LEU A 508 13.65 -20.08 21.92
N GLN A 509 13.66 -20.03 20.59
CA GLN A 509 13.50 -21.26 19.81
C GLN A 509 14.81 -22.04 19.82
N ILE A 510 14.76 -23.30 20.25
CA ILE A 510 15.95 -24.15 20.47
C ILE A 510 16.14 -25.24 19.40
N HIS A 511 15.08 -25.60 18.65
CA HIS A 511 15.14 -26.61 17.59
C HIS A 511 14.54 -26.11 16.27
N GLY A 512 15.04 -26.66 15.17
CA GLY A 512 14.68 -26.28 13.81
C GLY A 512 15.05 -24.85 13.42
N THR A 513 14.51 -24.41 12.29
CA THR A 513 14.68 -23.08 11.72
C THR A 513 13.46 -22.19 12.00
N ALA A 514 13.68 -20.96 12.47
CA ALA A 514 12.60 -20.02 12.75
C ALA A 514 11.84 -19.58 11.47
N MET A 515 10.51 -19.77 11.49
CA MET A 515 9.61 -19.34 10.40
C MET A 515 9.52 -17.81 10.37
N GLY A 516 10.34 -17.19 9.50
CA GLY A 516 10.45 -15.73 9.33
C GLY A 516 11.90 -15.23 9.15
N THR A 517 12.88 -16.09 9.41
CA THR A 517 14.31 -15.88 9.11
C THR A 517 14.56 -15.91 7.61
N LYS A 518 15.38 -14.98 7.08
CA LYS A 518 15.51 -14.76 5.63
C LYS A 518 16.14 -15.94 4.89
N MET A 519 17.24 -16.47 5.41
CA MET A 519 17.92 -17.65 4.84
C MET A 519 17.12 -18.96 4.92
N ALA A 520 16.00 -19.00 5.66
CA ALA A 520 15.30 -20.24 5.98
C ALA A 520 14.85 -21.04 4.73
N PRO A 521 14.23 -20.44 3.69
CA PRO A 521 13.79 -21.18 2.53
C PRO A 521 14.95 -21.78 1.73
N SER A 522 16.06 -21.05 1.58
CA SER A 522 17.22 -21.56 0.86
C SER A 522 18.00 -22.61 1.66
N PHE A 523 18.10 -22.45 2.97
CA PHE A 523 18.65 -23.44 3.89
C PHE A 523 17.87 -24.77 3.82
N ALA A 524 16.53 -24.70 3.93
CA ALA A 524 15.66 -25.87 3.83
C ALA A 524 15.76 -26.56 2.46
N ASN A 525 15.83 -25.79 1.37
CA ASN A 525 15.99 -26.37 0.03
C ASN A 525 17.33 -27.10 -0.16
N LEU A 526 18.44 -26.55 0.34
CA LEU A 526 19.77 -27.16 0.24
C LEU A 526 19.90 -28.39 1.14
N PHE A 527 19.36 -28.36 2.35
CA PHE A 527 19.26 -29.55 3.21
C PHE A 527 18.47 -30.67 2.53
N MET A 528 17.25 -30.38 2.07
CA MET A 528 16.41 -31.37 1.37
C MET A 528 17.10 -31.87 0.10
N GLY A 529 17.74 -31.00 -0.69
CA GLY A 529 18.47 -31.41 -1.89
C GLY A 529 19.62 -32.38 -1.62
N ASN A 530 20.27 -32.29 -0.46
CA ASN A 530 21.28 -33.27 -0.05
C ASN A 530 20.63 -34.58 0.41
N LEU A 531 19.61 -34.50 1.27
CA LEU A 531 18.83 -35.65 1.76
C LEU A 531 18.25 -36.49 0.60
N GLU A 532 17.60 -35.82 -0.35
CA GLU A 532 17.01 -36.41 -1.56
C GLU A 532 18.05 -37.14 -2.41
N LYS A 533 19.21 -36.48 -2.65
CA LYS A 533 20.31 -37.07 -3.42
C LYS A 533 20.84 -38.34 -2.77
N GLU A 534 21.07 -38.32 -1.47
CA GLU A 534 21.56 -39.49 -0.73
C GLU A 534 20.53 -40.62 -0.71
N PHE A 535 19.27 -40.32 -0.39
CA PHE A 535 18.18 -41.31 -0.37
C PHE A 535 17.99 -41.99 -1.74
N LEU A 536 17.80 -41.18 -2.80
CA LEU A 536 17.55 -41.67 -4.17
C LEU A 536 18.75 -42.39 -4.77
N SER A 537 19.98 -42.12 -4.29
CA SER A 537 21.16 -42.89 -4.70
C SER A 537 21.10 -44.34 -4.25
N ARG A 538 20.48 -44.62 -3.09
CA ARG A 538 20.42 -45.94 -2.44
C ARG A 538 19.21 -46.79 -2.84
N GLN A 539 18.21 -46.23 -3.52
CA GLN A 539 17.03 -46.98 -3.95
C GLN A 539 17.31 -47.81 -5.21
N ILE A 540 16.82 -49.04 -5.23
CA ILE A 540 16.85 -49.92 -6.42
C ILE A 540 15.85 -49.40 -7.45
N LEU A 541 14.58 -49.29 -7.04
CA LEU A 541 13.50 -48.71 -7.84
C LEU A 541 13.46 -47.20 -7.60
N LYS A 542 13.44 -46.43 -8.69
CA LYS A 542 13.51 -44.95 -8.66
C LYS A 542 12.31 -44.34 -9.36
N PRO A 543 11.79 -43.20 -8.88
CA PRO A 543 10.77 -42.45 -9.59
C PRO A 543 11.34 -41.99 -10.95
N GLN A 544 10.49 -41.96 -11.98
CA GLN A 544 10.88 -41.45 -13.29
C GLN A 544 11.28 -39.97 -13.21
N ILE A 545 10.53 -39.20 -12.41
CA ILE A 545 10.75 -37.77 -12.15
C ILE A 545 10.49 -37.49 -10.68
N TRP A 546 11.30 -36.58 -10.10
CA TRP A 546 11.20 -36.10 -8.72
C TRP A 546 11.35 -34.58 -8.69
N LEU A 547 10.28 -33.86 -8.35
CA LEU A 547 10.22 -32.40 -8.37
C LEU A 547 9.70 -31.88 -7.02
N ARG A 548 10.36 -30.88 -6.44
CA ARG A 548 10.04 -30.33 -5.12
C ARG A 548 9.95 -28.81 -5.14
N PHE A 549 8.85 -28.31 -4.60
CA PHE A 549 8.67 -26.91 -4.24
C PHE A 549 8.66 -26.79 -2.72
N ILE A 550 9.82 -26.45 -2.13
CA ILE A 550 10.02 -26.34 -0.67
C ILE A 550 9.67 -27.64 0.07
N ASP A 551 8.43 -27.76 0.57
CA ASP A 551 7.84 -28.86 1.35
C ASP A 551 6.87 -29.75 0.55
N ASP A 552 6.38 -29.29 -0.61
CA ASP A 552 5.55 -30.10 -1.53
C ASP A 552 6.46 -30.83 -2.55
N ILE A 553 6.32 -32.15 -2.70
CA ILE A 553 6.99 -32.98 -3.73
C ILE A 553 5.96 -33.57 -4.69
N PHE A 554 6.29 -33.64 -5.97
CA PHE A 554 5.62 -34.38 -7.03
C PHE A 554 6.57 -35.42 -7.63
N MET A 555 6.12 -36.65 -7.78
CA MET A 555 6.87 -37.68 -8.49
C MET A 555 5.96 -38.57 -9.35
N ILE A 556 6.60 -39.21 -10.32
CA ILE A 556 5.97 -40.18 -11.23
C ILE A 556 6.58 -41.56 -10.93
N TRP A 557 5.74 -42.52 -10.58
CA TRP A 557 6.15 -43.84 -10.14
C TRP A 557 5.67 -44.93 -11.12
N PRO A 558 6.57 -45.56 -11.90
CA PRO A 558 6.19 -46.55 -12.91
C PRO A 558 6.24 -48.01 -12.42
N HIS A 559 6.48 -48.28 -11.13
CA HIS A 559 6.80 -49.64 -10.62
C HIS A 559 5.64 -50.32 -9.85
N GLY A 560 4.41 -49.80 -9.94
CA GLY A 560 3.23 -50.33 -9.23
C GLY A 560 3.09 -49.89 -7.76
N GLU A 561 1.97 -50.25 -7.14
CA GLU A 561 1.57 -49.73 -5.81
C GLU A 561 2.33 -50.34 -4.64
N ASP A 562 2.64 -51.64 -4.66
CA ASP A 562 3.30 -52.29 -3.52
C ASP A 562 4.76 -51.86 -3.38
N SER A 563 5.45 -51.67 -4.51
CA SER A 563 6.79 -51.07 -4.52
C SER A 563 6.76 -49.59 -4.10
N LEU A 564 5.67 -48.86 -4.36
CA LEU A 564 5.47 -47.49 -3.89
C LEU A 564 5.31 -47.44 -2.36
N LYS A 565 4.54 -48.36 -1.77
CA LYS A 565 4.40 -48.47 -0.29
C LYS A 565 5.77 -48.66 0.36
N ILE A 566 6.55 -49.64 -0.13
CA ILE A 566 7.91 -49.92 0.34
C ILE A 566 8.82 -48.68 0.17
N PHE A 567 8.73 -47.96 -0.95
CA PHE A 567 9.51 -46.73 -1.16
C PHE A 567 9.13 -45.61 -0.16
N VAL A 568 7.83 -45.46 0.15
CA VAL A 568 7.33 -44.48 1.13
C VAL A 568 7.69 -44.86 2.57
N GLU A 569 7.73 -46.15 2.90
CA GLU A 569 8.24 -46.67 4.18
C GLU A 569 9.75 -46.45 4.31
N ASN A 570 10.51 -46.71 3.24
CA ASN A 570 11.96 -46.49 3.18
C ASN A 570 12.31 -45.01 3.39
N ILE A 571 11.64 -44.06 2.72
CA ILE A 571 11.96 -42.64 2.90
C ILE A 571 11.57 -42.13 4.30
N ASN A 572 10.48 -42.64 4.87
CA ASN A 572 10.09 -42.33 6.24
C ASN A 572 11.01 -42.98 7.29
N SER A 573 11.72 -44.04 6.95
CA SER A 573 12.71 -44.70 7.81
C SER A 573 14.12 -44.11 7.64
N PHE A 574 14.40 -43.42 6.53
CA PHE A 574 15.74 -42.93 6.17
C PHE A 574 16.27 -41.83 7.12
N HIS A 575 15.38 -41.01 7.69
CA HIS A 575 15.76 -39.91 8.59
C HIS A 575 14.89 -39.91 9.85
N SER A 576 15.49 -39.60 11.00
CA SER A 576 14.81 -39.60 12.30
C SER A 576 13.67 -38.57 12.39
N THR A 577 13.95 -37.30 12.09
CA THR A 577 12.99 -36.18 12.25
C THR A 577 12.18 -35.79 11.00
N ILE A 578 12.65 -36.11 9.79
CA ILE A 578 12.01 -35.72 8.52
C ILE A 578 11.10 -36.85 8.05
N LYS A 579 9.79 -36.57 7.97
CA LYS A 579 8.73 -37.53 7.62
C LYS A 579 7.87 -36.98 6.49
N PHE A 580 7.26 -37.87 5.72
CA PHE A 580 6.53 -37.60 4.50
C PHE A 580 5.14 -38.25 4.56
N THR A 581 4.08 -37.48 4.27
CA THR A 581 2.75 -38.04 4.00
C THR A 581 2.55 -38.12 2.50
N ALA A 582 2.19 -39.30 1.98
CA ALA A 582 1.96 -39.55 0.56
C ALA A 582 0.48 -39.50 0.20
N ASP A 583 0.17 -38.95 -0.97
CA ASP A 583 -1.10 -39.09 -1.69
C ASP A 583 -0.78 -39.57 -3.11
N SER A 584 -1.59 -40.48 -3.66
CA SER A 584 -1.24 -41.17 -4.91
C SER A 584 -2.48 -41.58 -5.71
N SER A 585 -2.42 -41.41 -7.03
CA SER A 585 -3.52 -41.72 -7.94
C SER A 585 -3.02 -42.11 -9.32
N ARG A 586 -3.71 -43.08 -9.94
CA ARG A 586 -3.52 -43.46 -11.36
C ARG A 586 -4.22 -42.50 -12.32
N VAL A 587 -5.10 -41.64 -11.82
CA VAL A 587 -5.91 -40.72 -12.64
C VAL A 587 -5.38 -39.30 -12.50
N SER A 588 -5.41 -38.74 -11.29
CA SER A 588 -5.04 -37.35 -11.05
C SER A 588 -4.64 -37.04 -9.62
N VAL A 589 -3.72 -36.08 -9.45
CA VAL A 589 -3.24 -35.56 -8.15
C VAL A 589 -3.20 -34.04 -8.15
N HIS A 590 -3.17 -33.42 -6.96
CA HIS A 590 -3.04 -31.98 -6.80
C HIS A 590 -1.61 -31.57 -6.41
N PHE A 591 -0.97 -30.72 -7.21
CA PHE A 591 0.34 -30.15 -6.91
C PHE A 591 0.35 -28.65 -7.17
N LEU A 592 0.82 -27.86 -6.21
CA LEU A 592 0.78 -26.38 -6.22
C LEU A 592 -0.64 -25.84 -6.49
N ASP A 593 -0.79 -25.12 -7.61
CA ASP A 593 -2.03 -24.54 -8.13
C ASP A 593 -2.68 -25.42 -9.21
N THR A 594 -2.24 -26.68 -9.36
CA THR A 594 -2.62 -27.55 -10.49
C THR A 594 -3.25 -28.85 -10.03
N THR A 595 -4.25 -29.31 -10.77
CA THR A 595 -4.61 -30.72 -10.86
C THR A 595 -3.88 -31.29 -12.06
N VAL A 596 -3.06 -32.33 -11.85
CA VAL A 596 -2.34 -33.05 -12.91
C VAL A 596 -3.09 -34.34 -13.18
N THR A 597 -3.44 -34.61 -14.44
CA THR A 597 -4.21 -35.77 -14.86
C THR A 597 -3.48 -36.52 -15.97
N ILE A 598 -3.45 -37.87 -15.90
CA ILE A 598 -2.98 -38.70 -17.01
C ILE A 598 -4.11 -38.83 -18.04
N GLU A 599 -3.82 -38.51 -19.31
CA GLU A 599 -4.73 -38.76 -20.43
C GLU A 599 -3.90 -39.19 -21.66
N ASN A 600 -4.23 -40.36 -22.23
CA ASN A 600 -3.56 -40.92 -23.42
C ASN A 600 -2.01 -40.97 -23.28
N GLY A 601 -1.51 -41.42 -22.13
CA GLY A 601 -0.06 -41.50 -21.86
C GLY A 601 0.66 -40.15 -21.70
N SER A 602 -0.08 -39.04 -21.64
CA SER A 602 0.43 -37.67 -21.51
C SER A 602 -0.15 -36.98 -20.28
N LEU A 603 0.49 -35.92 -19.80
CA LEU A 603 0.02 -35.15 -18.64
C LEU A 603 -0.76 -33.89 -19.08
N LYS A 604 -2.00 -33.78 -18.59
CA LYS A 604 -2.78 -32.54 -18.66
C LYS A 604 -2.82 -31.85 -17.29
N THR A 605 -2.99 -30.53 -17.32
CA THR A 605 -3.10 -29.70 -16.11
C THR A 605 -4.36 -28.84 -16.15
N ASP A 606 -5.05 -28.72 -15.02
CA ASP A 606 -6.16 -27.78 -14.79
C ASP A 606 -5.92 -26.99 -13.49
N LEU A 607 -6.62 -25.87 -13.30
CA LEU A 607 -6.49 -25.02 -12.12
C LEU A 607 -7.10 -25.69 -10.88
N PHE A 608 -6.25 -25.96 -9.89
CA PHE A 608 -6.71 -26.38 -8.56
C PHE A 608 -6.96 -25.17 -7.66
N ASN A 609 -8.14 -25.10 -7.05
CA ASN A 609 -8.46 -24.16 -5.98
C ASN A 609 -8.81 -24.97 -4.71
N LYS A 610 -8.15 -24.67 -3.58
CA LYS A 610 -8.44 -25.36 -2.32
C LYS A 610 -9.87 -25.01 -1.86
N PRO A 611 -10.69 -25.96 -1.35
CA PRO A 611 -12.09 -25.71 -0.97
C PRO A 611 -12.31 -24.56 0.03
N THR A 612 -11.27 -24.19 0.78
CA THR A 612 -11.30 -23.04 1.69
C THR A 612 -11.13 -21.67 1.03
N ASP A 613 -10.77 -21.56 -0.26
CA ASP A 613 -10.54 -20.25 -0.88
C ASP A 613 -11.83 -19.44 -0.99
N LYS A 614 -11.82 -18.26 -0.37
CA LYS A 614 -12.93 -17.31 -0.39
C LYS A 614 -12.86 -16.33 -1.56
N HIS A 615 -11.89 -16.51 -2.48
CA HIS A 615 -11.71 -15.72 -3.71
C HIS A 615 -11.80 -14.20 -3.45
N ASN A 616 -11.09 -13.76 -2.40
CA ASN A 616 -11.22 -12.43 -1.80
C ASN A 616 -10.50 -11.33 -2.61
N TYR A 617 -10.80 -11.24 -3.91
CA TYR A 617 -10.19 -10.28 -4.84
C TYR A 617 -10.42 -8.84 -4.37
N LEU A 618 -9.42 -7.98 -4.59
CA LEU A 618 -9.46 -6.56 -4.20
C LEU A 618 -10.65 -5.85 -4.85
N LEU A 619 -11.51 -5.22 -4.05
CA LEU A 619 -12.69 -4.51 -4.55
C LEU A 619 -12.30 -3.31 -5.44
N PRO A 620 -13.00 -3.05 -6.56
CA PRO A 620 -12.79 -1.87 -7.41
C PRO A 620 -12.97 -0.52 -6.70
N SER A 621 -13.64 -0.49 -5.55
CA SER A 621 -13.82 0.71 -4.70
C SER A 621 -12.63 1.00 -3.76
N SER A 622 -11.67 0.08 -3.62
CA SER A 622 -10.49 0.29 -2.77
C SER A 622 -9.68 1.50 -3.21
N CYS A 623 -9.06 2.22 -2.26
CA CYS A 623 -8.20 3.37 -2.54
C CYS A 623 -6.78 2.96 -3.04
N HIS A 624 -6.73 2.18 -4.12
CA HIS A 624 -5.50 1.81 -4.81
C HIS A 624 -5.35 2.59 -6.13
N PRO A 625 -4.11 2.73 -6.66
CA PRO A 625 -3.89 3.19 -8.03
C PRO A 625 -4.80 2.44 -9.03
N PRO A 626 -5.48 3.11 -9.97
CA PRO A 626 -6.54 2.48 -10.76
C PRO A 626 -6.11 1.31 -11.65
N HIS A 627 -4.81 1.07 -11.86
CA HIS A 627 -4.31 -0.08 -12.60
C HIS A 627 -4.33 -1.37 -11.74
N CYS A 628 -4.17 -1.27 -10.43
CA CYS A 628 -4.09 -2.43 -9.53
C CYS A 628 -5.38 -3.27 -9.60
N THR A 629 -6.55 -2.62 -9.52
CA THR A 629 -7.84 -3.32 -9.63
C THR A 629 -8.17 -3.70 -11.08
N LYS A 630 -7.96 -2.81 -12.05
CA LYS A 630 -8.26 -3.10 -13.47
C LYS A 630 -7.50 -4.29 -14.05
N ASN A 631 -6.28 -4.55 -13.57
CA ASN A 631 -5.46 -5.64 -14.10
C ASN A 631 -5.84 -7.01 -13.51
N ILE A 632 -6.58 -7.07 -12.39
CA ILE A 632 -6.95 -8.34 -11.73
C ILE A 632 -7.67 -9.30 -12.69
N PRO A 633 -8.76 -8.92 -13.39
CA PRO A 633 -9.44 -9.83 -14.32
C PRO A 633 -8.53 -10.42 -15.40
N TYR A 634 -7.64 -9.62 -15.98
CA TYR A 634 -6.73 -10.08 -17.04
C TYR A 634 -5.60 -10.96 -16.48
N SER A 635 -5.01 -10.59 -15.34
CA SER A 635 -3.96 -11.39 -14.71
C SER A 635 -4.45 -12.76 -14.22
N GLN A 636 -5.68 -12.83 -13.70
CA GLN A 636 -6.28 -14.12 -13.31
C GLN A 636 -6.67 -14.96 -14.53
N ALA A 637 -7.23 -14.36 -15.57
CA ALA A 637 -7.51 -15.09 -16.83
C ALA A 637 -6.22 -15.61 -17.50
N LEU A 638 -5.12 -14.85 -17.45
CA LEU A 638 -3.80 -15.33 -17.90
C LEU A 638 -3.23 -16.45 -17.02
N ARG A 639 -3.47 -16.44 -15.70
CA ARG A 639 -3.11 -17.57 -14.81
C ARG A 639 -3.85 -18.84 -15.22
N ILE A 640 -5.15 -18.73 -15.52
CA ILE A 640 -5.94 -19.87 -16.04
C ILE A 640 -5.37 -20.33 -17.39
N LYS A 641 -5.13 -19.44 -18.36
CA LYS A 641 -4.58 -19.80 -19.68
C LYS A 641 -3.20 -20.48 -19.61
N ARG A 642 -2.40 -20.14 -18.59
CA ARG A 642 -1.12 -20.80 -18.29
C ARG A 642 -1.33 -22.21 -17.75
N VAL A 643 -2.20 -22.35 -16.76
CA VAL A 643 -2.41 -23.63 -16.05
C VAL A 643 -3.19 -24.62 -16.91
N CYS A 644 -4.37 -24.29 -17.40
CA CYS A 644 -5.22 -25.19 -18.17
C CYS A 644 -4.53 -25.65 -19.48
N SER A 645 -4.39 -26.96 -19.67
CA SER A 645 -3.90 -27.55 -20.92
C SER A 645 -4.98 -27.60 -22.01
N SER A 646 -6.26 -27.76 -21.64
CA SER A 646 -7.39 -27.74 -22.58
C SER A 646 -8.07 -26.37 -22.67
N GLU A 647 -8.62 -26.06 -23.84
CA GLU A 647 -9.47 -24.87 -24.04
C GLU A 647 -10.82 -25.02 -23.30
N THR A 648 -11.35 -26.25 -23.17
CA THR A 648 -12.58 -26.55 -22.41
C THR A 648 -12.46 -26.14 -20.95
N ASP A 649 -11.32 -26.45 -20.36
CA ASP A 649 -11.04 -26.20 -18.94
C ASP A 649 -10.80 -24.71 -18.75
N PHE A 650 -10.06 -24.07 -19.68
CA PHE A 650 -9.90 -22.62 -19.70
C PHE A 650 -11.25 -21.88 -19.77
N GLU A 651 -12.20 -22.31 -20.59
CA GLU A 651 -13.54 -21.73 -20.66
C GLU A 651 -14.33 -21.96 -19.35
N THR A 652 -14.31 -23.18 -18.82
CA THR A 652 -14.97 -23.52 -17.55
C THR A 652 -14.44 -22.67 -16.38
N ARG A 653 -13.12 -22.64 -16.19
CA ARG A 653 -12.45 -21.87 -15.13
C ARG A 653 -12.58 -20.36 -15.32
N THR A 654 -12.64 -19.84 -16.55
CA THR A 654 -12.89 -18.40 -16.78
C THR A 654 -14.35 -18.00 -16.57
N ASN A 655 -15.31 -18.91 -16.72
CA ASN A 655 -16.70 -18.70 -16.32
C ASN A 655 -16.82 -18.64 -14.77
N GLU A 656 -16.17 -19.55 -14.04
CA GLU A 656 -16.08 -19.50 -12.57
C GLU A 656 -15.45 -18.18 -12.09
N LEU A 657 -14.28 -17.81 -12.63
CA LEU A 657 -13.62 -16.54 -12.35
C LEU A 657 -14.52 -15.33 -12.64
N SER A 658 -15.32 -15.38 -13.71
CA SER A 658 -16.23 -14.31 -14.07
C SER A 658 -17.33 -14.12 -13.02
N SER A 659 -17.89 -15.21 -12.49
CA SER A 659 -18.85 -15.20 -11.38
C SER A 659 -18.22 -14.64 -10.10
N HIS A 660 -17.02 -15.10 -9.72
CA HIS A 660 -16.30 -14.59 -8.55
C HIS A 660 -16.00 -13.10 -8.64
N LEU A 661 -15.55 -12.61 -9.80
CA LEU A 661 -15.27 -11.18 -10.00
C LEU A 661 -16.55 -10.34 -9.99
N GLN A 662 -17.67 -10.82 -10.54
CA GLN A 662 -18.97 -10.14 -10.46
C GLN A 662 -19.44 -9.98 -9.00
N ASN A 663 -19.31 -11.03 -8.19
CA ASN A 663 -19.58 -10.98 -6.74
C ASN A 663 -18.67 -9.96 -6.01
N ARG A 664 -17.44 -9.75 -6.50
CA ARG A 664 -16.50 -8.71 -6.05
C ARG A 664 -16.71 -7.33 -6.73
N GLN A 665 -17.91 -7.09 -7.26
CA GLN A 665 -18.36 -5.83 -7.88
C GLN A 665 -17.58 -5.39 -9.13
N TYR A 666 -16.90 -6.31 -9.82
CA TYR A 666 -16.26 -5.99 -11.11
C TYR A 666 -17.30 -5.81 -12.22
N PHE A 667 -17.04 -4.86 -13.11
CA PHE A 667 -17.94 -4.60 -14.22
C PHE A 667 -17.83 -5.71 -15.28
N ARG A 668 -18.94 -6.42 -15.56
CA ARG A 668 -19.02 -7.56 -16.49
C ARG A 668 -18.26 -7.37 -17.82
N GLY A 669 -18.49 -6.28 -18.54
CA GLY A 669 -17.77 -6.02 -19.81
C GLY A 669 -16.26 -5.72 -19.67
N SER A 670 -15.77 -5.44 -18.46
CA SER A 670 -14.33 -5.38 -18.18
C SER A 670 -13.73 -6.77 -17.91
N ILE A 671 -14.56 -7.72 -17.46
CA ILE A 671 -14.19 -9.13 -17.29
C ILE A 671 -14.18 -9.80 -18.66
N GLU A 672 -15.27 -9.67 -19.43
CA GLU A 672 -15.41 -10.23 -20.78
C GLU A 672 -14.25 -9.80 -21.70
N ASN A 673 -13.90 -8.50 -21.72
CA ASN A 673 -12.75 -8.00 -22.48
C ASN A 673 -11.40 -8.56 -22.00
N ALA A 674 -11.27 -8.85 -20.70
CA ALA A 674 -10.04 -9.38 -20.11
C ALA A 674 -9.88 -10.89 -20.36
N VAL A 675 -10.97 -11.65 -20.23
CA VAL A 675 -11.03 -13.08 -20.59
C VAL A 675 -10.78 -13.25 -22.08
N LYS A 676 -11.44 -12.46 -22.94
CA LYS A 676 -11.14 -12.48 -24.39
C LYS A 676 -9.66 -12.21 -24.66
N LYS A 677 -9.08 -11.15 -24.09
CA LYS A 677 -7.66 -10.83 -24.29
C LYS A 677 -6.73 -11.97 -23.82
N ALA A 678 -7.11 -12.71 -22.77
CA ALA A 678 -6.34 -13.88 -22.32
C ALA A 678 -6.55 -15.10 -23.24
N LYS A 679 -7.76 -15.32 -23.78
CA LYS A 679 -8.05 -16.36 -24.78
C LYS A 679 -7.24 -16.14 -26.06
N ASP A 680 -7.17 -14.89 -26.51
CA ASP A 680 -6.38 -14.44 -27.67
C ASP A 680 -4.85 -14.52 -27.44
N THR A 681 -4.37 -14.86 -26.23
CA THR A 681 -2.94 -15.02 -25.90
C THR A 681 -2.54 -16.51 -25.95
N PRO A 682 -1.54 -16.94 -26.75
CA PRO A 682 -1.09 -18.33 -26.80
C PRO A 682 -0.57 -18.83 -25.44
N ARG A 683 -0.91 -20.08 -25.07
CA ARG A 683 -0.43 -20.68 -23.80
C ARG A 683 1.09 -20.74 -23.72
N SER A 684 1.78 -21.04 -24.83
CA SER A 684 3.24 -21.03 -24.94
C SER A 684 3.85 -19.71 -24.48
N GLU A 685 3.31 -18.56 -24.92
CA GLU A 685 3.76 -17.23 -24.48
C GLU A 685 3.62 -17.07 -22.96
N THR A 686 2.53 -17.59 -22.37
CA THR A 686 2.28 -17.48 -20.92
C THR A 686 3.20 -18.34 -20.06
N LEU A 687 3.83 -19.37 -20.63
CA LEU A 687 4.79 -20.27 -19.97
C LEU A 687 6.25 -19.77 -20.04
N THR A 688 6.53 -18.81 -20.92
CA THR A 688 7.85 -18.14 -20.99
C THR A 688 8.02 -17.11 -19.86
N TYR A 689 9.17 -17.16 -19.19
CA TYR A 689 9.57 -16.07 -18.31
C TYR A 689 9.99 -14.86 -19.15
N LYS A 690 9.18 -13.80 -19.11
CA LYS A 690 9.56 -12.53 -19.73
C LYS A 690 10.69 -11.92 -18.92
N ASN A 691 11.87 -11.79 -19.54
CA ASN A 691 13.00 -11.06 -18.98
C ASN A 691 12.51 -9.70 -18.47
N ARG A 692 12.79 -9.40 -17.20
CA ARG A 692 12.51 -8.08 -16.65
C ARG A 692 13.35 -7.09 -17.45
N GLN A 693 12.69 -6.26 -18.24
CA GLN A 693 13.34 -5.11 -18.87
C GLN A 693 14.12 -4.35 -17.78
N PRO A 694 15.38 -3.96 -18.03
CA PRO A 694 16.20 -3.30 -17.02
C PRO A 694 15.44 -2.10 -16.46
N ASN A 695 15.61 -1.84 -15.14
CA ASN A 695 14.87 -0.81 -14.44
C ASN A 695 14.91 0.49 -15.25
N SER A 696 13.72 1.02 -15.58
CA SER A 696 13.60 2.18 -16.45
C SER A 696 14.52 3.30 -15.96
N ASN A 697 15.39 3.81 -16.84
CA ASN A 697 16.40 4.81 -16.50
C ASN A 697 15.81 6.23 -16.27
N ARG A 698 14.61 6.28 -15.67
CA ARG A 698 13.79 7.47 -15.38
C ARG A 698 13.73 7.64 -13.88
N VAL A 699 14.07 8.83 -13.38
CA VAL A 699 13.99 9.11 -11.93
C VAL A 699 12.53 8.99 -11.46
N PRO A 700 12.23 8.18 -10.43
CA PRO A 700 10.87 8.02 -9.95
C PRO A 700 10.51 9.03 -8.86
N LEU A 701 9.42 9.78 -9.04
CA LEU A 701 8.65 10.34 -7.93
C LEU A 701 7.84 9.20 -7.31
N VAL A 702 8.11 8.87 -6.04
CA VAL A 702 7.40 7.82 -5.30
C VAL A 702 6.59 8.50 -4.19
N THR A 703 5.26 8.36 -4.23
CA THR A 703 4.36 8.95 -3.21
C THR A 703 3.21 8.01 -2.87
N GLU A 704 2.57 8.18 -1.72
CA GLU A 704 1.37 7.42 -1.34
C GLU A 704 0.17 7.79 -2.24
N TYR A 705 -0.58 6.81 -2.76
CA TYR A 705 -1.72 7.08 -3.63
C TYR A 705 -2.90 7.71 -2.89
N HIS A 706 -3.32 8.89 -3.35
CA HIS A 706 -4.59 9.50 -2.97
C HIS A 706 -5.28 10.17 -4.17
N PRO A 707 -6.62 10.07 -4.33
CA PRO A 707 -7.32 10.58 -5.51
C PRO A 707 -7.36 12.11 -5.63
N GLY A 708 -7.07 12.84 -4.54
CA GLY A 708 -6.95 14.30 -4.51
C GLY A 708 -5.52 14.79 -4.69
N LEU A 709 -4.55 13.94 -5.06
CA LEU A 709 -3.20 14.38 -5.37
C LEU A 709 -3.14 15.26 -6.63
N PRO A 710 -2.17 16.18 -6.70
CA PRO A 710 -1.84 16.87 -7.93
C PRO A 710 -1.52 15.89 -9.07
N PRO A 711 -1.81 16.25 -10.34
CA PRO A 711 -1.55 15.40 -11.49
C PRO A 711 -0.06 15.45 -11.88
N PHE A 712 0.84 14.96 -11.00
CA PHE A 712 2.30 15.08 -11.14
C PHE A 712 2.84 14.72 -12.52
N ALA A 713 2.33 13.68 -13.16
CA ALA A 713 2.76 13.28 -14.50
C ALA A 713 2.51 14.38 -15.56
N LYS A 714 1.45 15.18 -15.41
CA LYS A 714 1.19 16.36 -16.25
C LYS A 714 2.13 17.52 -15.91
N PHE A 715 2.39 17.76 -14.63
CA PHE A 715 3.31 18.82 -14.19
C PHE A 715 4.74 18.56 -14.70
N ILE A 716 5.22 17.32 -14.51
CA ILE A 716 6.50 16.85 -15.05
C ILE A 716 6.55 17.00 -16.57
N GLN A 717 5.49 16.61 -17.29
CA GLN A 717 5.45 16.75 -18.75
C GLN A 717 5.40 18.21 -19.23
N LYS A 718 4.71 19.10 -18.49
CA LYS A 718 4.62 20.54 -18.79
C LYS A 718 5.99 21.21 -18.66
N HIS A 719 6.73 20.89 -17.60
CA HIS A 719 8.03 21.50 -17.28
C HIS A 719 9.23 20.74 -17.84
N LEU A 720 9.03 19.60 -18.52
CA LEU A 720 10.08 18.82 -19.17
C LEU A 720 11.03 19.65 -20.07
N PRO A 721 10.58 20.67 -20.85
CA PRO A 721 11.49 21.50 -21.63
C PRO A 721 12.55 22.24 -20.79
N ILE A 722 12.24 22.59 -19.54
CA ILE A 722 13.21 23.19 -18.60
C ILE A 722 14.30 22.18 -18.25
N LEU A 723 13.90 20.93 -17.95
CA LEU A 723 14.80 19.82 -17.66
C LEU A 723 15.57 19.32 -18.89
N GLN A 724 15.23 19.76 -20.10
CA GLN A 724 15.91 19.41 -21.35
C GLN A 724 16.50 20.64 -22.07
N SER A 725 16.61 21.77 -21.36
CA SER A 725 17.10 23.06 -21.88
C SER A 725 18.58 23.07 -22.24
N THR A 726 19.39 22.18 -21.65
CA THR A 726 20.83 22.05 -21.92
C THR A 726 21.15 20.66 -22.45
N ALA A 727 22.19 20.55 -23.28
CA ALA A 727 22.66 19.26 -23.81
C ALA A 727 23.00 18.27 -22.67
N ARG A 728 23.65 18.76 -21.59
CA ARG A 728 23.92 18.02 -20.35
C ARG A 728 22.66 17.44 -19.73
N LEU A 729 21.65 18.27 -19.40
CA LEU A 729 20.45 17.74 -18.75
C LEU A 729 19.64 16.83 -19.69
N LYS A 730 19.67 17.08 -21.00
CA LYS A 730 19.04 16.22 -22.00
C LYS A 730 19.69 14.83 -22.09
N SER A 731 21.01 14.70 -21.91
CA SER A 731 21.68 13.38 -21.85
C SER A 731 21.42 12.67 -20.51
N ILE A 732 21.38 13.41 -19.40
CA ILE A 732 21.12 12.86 -18.05
C ILE A 732 19.64 12.42 -17.90
N PHE A 733 18.71 13.19 -18.48
CA PHE A 733 17.26 13.01 -18.41
C PHE A 733 16.64 12.88 -19.83
N PRO A 734 16.97 11.81 -20.58
CA PRO A 734 16.49 11.63 -21.96
C PRO A 734 14.97 11.40 -22.03
N ALA A 735 14.36 10.94 -20.93
CA ALA A 735 12.93 10.75 -20.79
C ALA A 735 12.42 11.41 -19.50
N PRO A 736 11.17 11.90 -19.46
CA PRO A 736 10.61 12.56 -18.28
C PRO A 736 10.64 11.65 -17.04
N PRO A 737 10.87 12.18 -15.83
CA PRO A 737 10.67 11.45 -14.58
C PRO A 737 9.34 10.66 -14.54
N VAL A 738 9.34 9.52 -13.83
CA VAL A 738 8.16 8.62 -13.74
C VAL A 738 7.45 8.82 -12.40
N VAL A 739 6.11 8.76 -12.40
CA VAL A 739 5.33 8.82 -11.15
C VAL A 739 4.93 7.40 -10.76
N ALA A 740 5.43 6.95 -9.62
CA ALA A 740 5.11 5.67 -9.00
C ALA A 740 4.33 5.91 -7.71
N PHE A 741 3.31 5.07 -7.48
CA PHE A 741 2.44 5.20 -6.32
C PHE A 741 2.58 4.00 -5.40
N SER A 742 2.84 4.27 -4.11
CA SER A 742 2.65 3.28 -3.05
C SER A 742 1.18 3.22 -2.64
N ARG A 743 0.73 2.09 -2.09
CA ARG A 743 -0.63 1.97 -1.55
C ARG A 743 -0.74 2.70 -0.21
N PRO A 744 -1.87 3.37 0.10
CA PRO A 744 -2.16 3.82 1.45
C PRO A 744 -2.41 2.64 2.40
N PRO A 745 -2.51 2.88 3.73
CA PRO A 745 -2.80 1.84 4.71
C PRO A 745 -4.07 1.05 4.36
N ASN A 746 -3.97 -0.28 4.43
CA ASN A 746 -5.09 -1.18 4.21
C ASN A 746 -5.67 -1.68 5.56
N LEU A 747 -6.79 -2.40 5.52
CA LEU A 747 -7.40 -2.95 6.74
C LEU A 747 -6.45 -3.87 7.51
N ARG A 748 -5.51 -4.57 6.85
CA ARG A 748 -4.44 -5.33 7.53
C ARG A 748 -3.55 -4.43 8.37
N ASP A 749 -3.01 -3.36 7.79
CA ASP A 749 -2.10 -2.44 8.48
C ASP A 749 -2.79 -1.70 9.66
N ILE A 750 -4.12 -1.53 9.57
CA ILE A 750 -4.93 -0.81 10.55
C ILE A 750 -5.41 -1.71 11.70
N LEU A 751 -5.77 -2.98 11.41
CA LEU A 751 -6.46 -3.89 12.35
C LEU A 751 -5.62 -5.09 12.81
N VAL A 752 -4.65 -5.56 12.00
CA VAL A 752 -3.86 -6.76 12.32
C VAL A 752 -2.55 -6.36 12.98
N ARG A 753 -2.38 -6.72 14.26
CA ARG A 753 -1.14 -6.48 15.03
C ARG A 753 -0.26 -7.73 15.09
N ALA A 754 1.06 -7.53 15.00
CA ALA A 754 2.04 -8.60 15.26
C ALA A 754 2.33 -8.76 16.76
N LYS A 755 2.58 -7.66 17.49
CA LYS A 755 2.68 -7.69 18.96
C LYS A 755 1.29 -7.90 19.55
N PHE A 756 1.13 -9.00 20.28
CA PHE A 756 0.05 -9.17 21.26
C PHE A 756 0.34 -8.26 22.48
N GLN A 757 -0.66 -7.57 22.99
CA GLN A 757 -0.56 -6.77 24.21
C GLN A 757 -1.51 -7.41 25.21
N ASP A 758 -0.96 -8.02 26.26
CA ASP A 758 -1.79 -8.46 27.36
C ASP A 758 -2.11 -7.24 28.22
N LYS A 759 -3.39 -6.88 28.36
CA LYS A 759 -3.78 -5.68 29.12
C LYS A 759 -3.83 -5.91 30.63
N THR A 760 -3.79 -7.17 31.07
CA THR A 760 -3.77 -7.54 32.50
C THR A 760 -2.54 -6.99 33.25
N SER A 761 -1.46 -6.63 32.55
CA SER A 761 -0.25 -6.00 33.10
C SER A 761 -0.17 -4.47 32.90
N VAL A 762 -1.13 -3.86 32.18
CA VAL A 762 -1.03 -2.46 31.72
C VAL A 762 -1.60 -1.46 32.73
N GLU A 763 -2.51 -1.89 33.60
CA GLU A 763 -3.15 -1.00 34.58
C GLU A 763 -2.15 -0.52 35.65
N ALA A 764 -1.19 -1.37 36.05
CA ALA A 764 -0.11 -0.99 36.98
C ALA A 764 0.91 0.03 36.43
N ASN A 765 1.03 0.18 35.10
CA ASN A 765 2.03 1.08 34.48
C ASN A 765 1.46 2.44 34.03
N ASN A 766 0.15 2.59 33.91
CA ASN A 766 -0.47 3.86 33.48
C ASN A 766 -0.49 4.94 34.58
N GLU A 767 -0.28 4.57 35.85
CA GLU A 767 -0.36 5.52 36.96
C GLU A 767 0.76 6.56 36.97
N ASN A 768 1.95 6.24 36.44
CA ASN A 768 3.15 7.08 36.50
C ASN A 768 3.53 7.83 35.20
N PHE A 769 2.67 7.82 34.17
CA PHE A 769 2.89 8.61 32.95
C PHE A 769 2.48 10.08 33.14
N GLY A 770 3.29 11.00 32.61
CA GLY A 770 3.11 12.45 32.69
C GLY A 770 4.43 13.21 32.59
N CYS A 771 4.35 14.53 32.52
CA CYS A 771 5.47 15.41 32.82
C CYS A 771 5.47 15.76 34.31
N SER A 772 6.62 15.63 34.99
CA SER A 772 6.74 15.91 36.42
C SER A 772 8.07 16.62 36.79
N PRO A 773 8.13 17.22 38.00
CA PRO A 773 9.38 17.75 38.55
C PRO A 773 10.40 16.64 38.82
N CYS A 774 11.69 16.98 38.85
CA CYS A 774 12.69 16.07 39.41
C CYS A 774 12.74 16.20 40.94
N PRO A 775 13.25 15.20 41.69
CA PRO A 775 13.33 15.27 43.15
C PRO A 775 14.24 16.37 43.74
N SER A 776 15.16 16.92 42.94
CA SER A 776 16.10 17.98 43.38
C SER A 776 15.52 19.38 43.23
N ASN A 777 15.83 20.30 44.16
CA ASN A 777 15.54 21.74 44.00
C ASN A 777 16.12 22.29 42.69
N CYS A 778 15.24 22.59 41.71
CA CYS A 778 15.64 22.87 40.34
C CYS A 778 14.89 24.06 39.75
N LYS A 779 15.62 25.09 39.34
CA LYS A 779 15.09 26.30 38.66
C LYS A 779 14.33 26.01 37.35
N THR A 780 14.47 24.82 36.77
CA THR A 780 13.63 24.39 35.63
C THR A 780 12.30 23.80 36.09
N CYS A 781 12.25 23.12 37.23
CA CYS A 781 11.03 22.53 37.75
C CYS A 781 10.01 23.55 38.23
N ALA A 782 10.46 24.74 38.69
CA ALA A 782 9.56 25.87 38.95
C ALA A 782 8.79 26.37 37.71
N LEU A 783 9.25 26.03 36.50
CA LEU A 783 8.59 26.35 35.23
C LEU A 783 7.87 25.13 34.61
N ILE A 784 8.04 23.93 35.18
CA ILE A 784 7.39 22.71 34.67
C ILE A 784 5.93 22.70 35.10
N ASP A 785 5.05 22.61 34.12
CA ASP A 785 3.64 22.29 34.37
C ASP A 785 3.47 20.77 34.49
N SER A 786 2.94 20.33 35.63
CA SER A 786 2.96 18.92 36.05
C SER A 786 1.65 18.26 35.66
N THR A 787 1.66 17.51 34.57
CA THR A 787 0.42 17.06 33.91
C THR A 787 0.59 15.73 33.17
N LYS A 788 -0.51 14.99 33.03
CA LYS A 788 -0.62 13.80 32.17
C LYS A 788 -1.08 14.14 30.74
N TYR A 789 -1.50 15.38 30.49
CA TYR A 789 -2.11 15.84 29.24
C TYR A 789 -1.67 17.25 28.86
N PHE A 790 -1.55 17.54 27.57
CA PHE A 790 -1.31 18.89 27.06
C PHE A 790 -2.29 19.23 25.94
N GLN A 791 -2.63 20.50 25.80
CA GLN A 791 -3.62 20.98 24.83
C GLN A 791 -3.01 22.00 23.85
N SER A 792 -3.49 21.97 22.61
CA SER A 792 -3.24 23.05 21.64
C SER A 792 -4.21 24.21 21.90
N TYR A 793 -3.69 25.39 22.26
CA TYR A 793 -4.54 26.60 22.38
C TYR A 793 -5.19 26.99 21.04
N GLN A 794 -4.54 26.66 19.91
CA GLN A 794 -5.01 26.99 18.55
C GLN A 794 -6.02 25.99 17.94
N THR A 795 -6.18 24.79 18.52
CA THR A 795 -7.09 23.77 17.98
C THR A 795 -7.99 23.11 19.01
N ALA A 796 -7.85 23.48 20.29
CA ALA A 796 -8.48 22.87 21.46
C ALA A 796 -8.26 21.34 21.60
N ARG A 797 -7.36 20.74 20.81
CA ARG A 797 -7.06 19.30 20.87
C ARG A 797 -6.16 18.98 22.05
N THR A 798 -6.58 18.00 22.85
CA THR A 798 -5.82 17.48 23.99
C THR A 798 -5.11 16.18 23.60
N PHE A 799 -3.87 16.03 24.09
CA PHE A 799 -2.99 14.90 23.86
C PHE A 799 -2.51 14.35 25.20
N GLN A 800 -2.37 13.02 25.31
CA GLN A 800 -1.88 12.35 26.52
C GLN A 800 -0.38 12.08 26.41
N ILE A 801 0.36 12.36 27.48
CA ILE A 801 1.77 12.00 27.64
C ILE A 801 1.82 10.51 28.04
N ARG A 802 2.55 9.70 27.29
CA ARG A 802 2.55 8.21 27.42
C ARG A 802 3.84 7.65 28.02
N GLN A 803 4.57 8.50 28.72
CA GLN A 803 5.90 8.26 29.28
C GLN A 803 6.00 9.06 30.58
N SER A 804 6.90 8.67 31.49
CA SER A 804 7.27 9.52 32.62
C SER A 804 8.46 10.37 32.20
N ILE A 805 8.30 11.70 32.14
CA ILE A 805 9.32 12.62 31.60
C ILE A 805 9.52 13.78 32.57
N ASN A 806 10.77 14.12 32.87
CA ASN A 806 11.09 15.23 33.81
C ASN A 806 12.22 16.11 33.28
N CYS A 807 12.71 17.07 34.09
CA CYS A 807 13.75 17.99 33.62
C CYS A 807 15.11 17.34 33.31
N LEU A 808 15.39 16.12 33.78
CA LEU A 808 16.65 15.40 33.54
C LEU A 808 16.62 14.62 32.22
N SER A 809 15.44 14.29 31.70
CA SER A 809 15.22 13.58 30.42
C SER A 809 15.99 14.23 29.26
N LYS A 810 16.70 13.39 28.50
CA LYS A 810 17.49 13.73 27.29
C LYS A 810 16.73 13.32 26.02
N ASN A 811 17.16 13.78 24.84
CA ASN A 811 16.48 13.50 23.56
C ASN A 811 14.95 13.71 23.64
N VAL A 812 14.56 14.89 24.09
CA VAL A 812 13.16 15.28 24.36
C VAL A 812 12.61 16.23 23.30
N ILE A 813 11.29 16.14 23.09
CA ILE A 813 10.46 17.23 22.59
C ILE A 813 9.72 17.85 23.77
N TYR A 814 9.70 19.18 23.85
CA TYR A 814 8.97 19.93 24.87
C TYR A 814 8.11 21.02 24.23
N LEU A 815 7.06 21.40 24.96
CA LEU A 815 6.12 22.47 24.66
C LEU A 815 6.35 23.59 25.68
N ILE A 816 6.73 24.78 25.22
CA ILE A 816 6.65 26.01 26.02
C ILE A 816 5.33 26.71 25.68
N TYR A 817 4.66 27.27 26.67
CA TYR A 817 3.53 28.17 26.46
C TYR A 817 3.61 29.38 27.40
N CYS A 818 3.05 30.51 26.96
CA CYS A 818 2.84 31.69 27.79
C CYS A 818 1.48 31.59 28.48
N ASN A 819 1.45 31.72 29.81
CA ASN A 819 0.20 31.63 30.58
C ASN A 819 -0.67 32.90 30.52
N LEU A 820 -0.18 34.01 29.96
CA LEU A 820 -0.95 35.24 29.76
C LEU A 820 -1.73 35.24 28.43
N CYS A 821 -1.07 34.90 27.33
CA CYS A 821 -1.62 35.02 25.98
C CYS A 821 -1.88 33.68 25.27
N GLY A 822 -1.58 32.54 25.91
CA GLY A 822 -1.77 31.20 25.34
C GLY A 822 -0.89 30.88 24.13
N THR A 823 0.08 31.72 23.78
CA THR A 823 0.96 31.48 22.62
C THR A 823 1.93 30.33 22.92
N GLN A 824 2.09 29.41 21.96
CA GLN A 824 2.82 28.14 22.14
C GLN A 824 4.08 28.05 21.26
N TYR A 825 5.06 27.28 21.74
CA TYR A 825 6.32 26.93 21.08
C TYR A 825 6.64 25.46 21.29
N VAL A 826 6.97 24.72 20.23
CA VAL A 826 7.52 23.37 20.32
C VAL A 826 9.03 23.44 20.10
N GLY A 827 9.80 22.74 20.91
CA GLY A 827 11.26 22.67 20.77
C GLY A 827 11.82 21.27 21.02
N GLU A 828 12.96 20.99 20.41
CA GLU A 828 13.77 19.80 20.71
C GLU A 828 14.97 20.06 21.64
N SER A 829 15.46 19.02 22.30
CA SER A 829 16.82 18.98 22.83
C SER A 829 17.44 17.59 22.80
N LYS A 830 18.68 17.49 22.32
CA LYS A 830 19.54 16.31 22.50
C LYS A 830 19.95 16.12 23.96
N ASN A 831 20.28 17.22 24.63
CA ASN A 831 20.69 17.25 26.03
C ASN A 831 19.46 17.21 26.96
N SER A 832 19.67 17.31 28.27
CA SER A 832 18.56 17.33 29.21
C SER A 832 17.68 18.58 29.05
N LEU A 833 16.37 18.45 29.30
CA LEU A 833 15.46 19.59 29.31
C LEU A 833 15.93 20.71 30.25
N ARG A 834 16.53 20.35 31.40
CA ARG A 834 17.16 21.28 32.36
C ARG A 834 18.22 22.15 31.69
N MET A 835 19.08 21.55 30.87
CA MET A 835 20.12 22.28 30.11
C MET A 835 19.47 23.22 29.09
N ARG A 836 18.48 22.74 28.32
CA ARG A 836 17.79 23.55 27.30
C ARG A 836 17.03 24.73 27.91
N MET A 837 16.33 24.52 29.03
CA MET A 837 15.65 25.62 29.72
C MET A 837 16.64 26.63 30.32
N THR A 838 17.86 26.21 30.67
CA THR A 838 18.91 27.16 31.08
C THR A 838 19.36 28.05 29.92
N GLN A 839 19.45 27.50 28.70
CA GLN A 839 19.71 28.29 27.49
C GLN A 839 18.59 29.32 27.22
N HIS A 840 17.32 28.89 27.28
CA HIS A 840 16.17 29.80 27.12
C HIS A 840 16.16 30.92 28.17
N ARG A 841 16.39 30.59 29.46
CA ARG A 841 16.50 31.61 30.53
C ARG A 841 17.64 32.60 30.28
N SER A 842 18.80 32.12 29.83
CA SER A 842 19.91 32.99 29.47
C SER A 842 19.54 33.91 28.31
N ALA A 843 18.91 33.38 27.25
CA ALA A 843 18.50 34.15 26.08
C ALA A 843 17.47 35.25 26.43
N ILE A 844 16.50 34.94 27.31
CA ILE A 844 15.55 35.92 27.86
C ILE A 844 16.31 37.01 28.62
N LYS A 845 17.16 36.63 29.59
CA LYS A 845 17.92 37.59 30.43
C LYS A 845 18.84 38.49 29.60
N THR A 846 19.47 37.97 28.54
CA THR A 846 20.35 38.73 27.64
C THR A 846 19.61 39.34 26.44
N LYS A 847 18.28 39.42 26.46
CA LYS A 847 17.44 40.04 25.42
C LYS A 847 17.77 39.62 23.98
N LYS A 848 17.95 38.31 23.75
CA LYS A 848 18.23 37.74 22.42
C LYS A 848 16.98 37.72 21.53
N ILE A 849 16.68 38.86 20.92
CA ILE A 849 15.50 39.08 20.06
C ILE A 849 15.49 38.22 18.78
N ASP A 850 16.64 37.65 18.40
CA ASP A 850 16.76 36.66 17.32
C ASP A 850 16.09 35.31 17.65
N GLN A 851 15.91 35.00 18.94
CA GLN A 851 15.30 33.75 19.39
C GLN A 851 13.81 33.95 19.71
N PRO A 852 12.88 33.23 19.07
CA PRO A 852 11.45 33.55 19.18
C PRO A 852 10.88 33.51 20.60
N VAL A 853 11.36 32.56 21.41
CA VAL A 853 11.00 32.45 22.84
C VAL A 853 11.50 33.66 23.62
N ALA A 854 12.76 34.06 23.42
CA ALA A 854 13.35 35.19 24.14
C ALA A 854 12.78 36.54 23.69
N ASN A 855 12.44 36.69 22.40
CA ASN A 855 11.73 37.86 21.88
C ASN A 855 10.35 38.00 22.55
N HIS A 856 9.56 36.92 22.57
CA HIS A 856 8.22 36.93 23.17
C HIS A 856 8.22 37.25 24.68
N PHE A 857 9.08 36.61 25.46
CA PHE A 857 9.18 36.85 26.91
C PHE A 857 10.00 38.10 27.30
N ASN A 858 10.28 38.99 26.34
CA ASN A 858 10.77 40.36 26.55
C ASN A 858 9.78 41.44 26.03
N LEU A 859 8.59 41.05 25.56
CA LEU A 859 7.53 42.00 25.21
C LEU A 859 6.97 42.70 26.46
N PRO A 860 6.34 43.89 26.31
CA PRO A 860 5.61 44.52 27.42
C PRO A 860 4.65 43.55 28.09
N HIS A 861 4.63 43.59 29.44
CA HIS A 861 3.83 42.71 30.30
C HIS A 861 4.13 41.19 30.20
N HIS A 862 5.19 40.78 29.47
CA HIS A 862 5.63 39.39 29.40
C HIS A 862 6.96 39.22 30.14
N SER A 863 7.09 38.16 30.92
CA SER A 863 8.30 37.85 31.69
C SER A 863 8.56 36.34 31.75
N ILE A 864 9.72 35.95 32.28
CA ILE A 864 10.05 34.56 32.58
C ILE A 864 9.03 33.86 33.49
N ASP A 865 8.36 34.60 34.38
CA ASP A 865 7.40 34.04 35.34
C ASP A 865 6.08 33.62 34.66
N ASN A 866 5.85 34.11 33.43
CA ASN A 866 4.74 33.73 32.57
C ASN A 866 5.04 32.50 31.69
N LEU A 867 6.27 32.01 31.70
CA LEU A 867 6.71 30.84 30.94
C LEU A 867 6.33 29.56 31.68
N ARG A 868 5.63 28.65 31.00
CA ARG A 868 5.47 27.26 31.43
C ARG A 868 6.00 26.30 30.38
N VAL A 869 6.52 25.15 30.82
CA VAL A 869 7.08 24.11 29.96
C VAL A 869 6.54 22.72 30.33
N ILE A 870 6.20 21.93 29.33
CA ILE A 870 5.78 20.53 29.45
C ILE A 870 6.71 19.69 28.58
N ALA A 871 7.28 18.62 29.11
CA ALA A 871 7.99 17.63 28.31
C ALA A 871 6.97 16.65 27.73
N ILE A 872 6.87 16.55 26.39
CA ILE A 872 5.72 15.90 25.73
C ILE A 872 6.05 14.56 25.07
N GLU A 873 7.30 14.33 24.67
CA GLU A 873 7.77 13.05 24.12
C GLU A 873 9.29 12.90 24.33
N GLN A 874 9.76 11.70 24.65
CA GLN A 874 11.18 11.36 24.81
C GLN A 874 11.51 10.09 23.99
N ASN A 875 12.70 10.03 23.39
CA ASN A 875 13.29 8.74 23.04
C ASN A 875 14.82 8.85 23.00
N ASP A 876 15.50 8.14 23.89
CA ASP A 876 16.95 8.20 24.02
C ASP A 876 17.71 7.74 22.76
N SER A 877 17.10 6.90 21.90
CA SER A 877 17.70 6.48 20.62
C SER A 877 17.52 7.45 19.44
N TRP A 878 16.86 8.61 19.61
CA TRP A 878 16.71 9.56 18.52
C TRP A 878 18.04 10.22 18.10
N ASP A 879 18.39 10.03 16.83
CA ASP A 879 19.33 10.89 16.12
C ASP A 879 18.73 12.30 15.88
N ASN A 880 19.58 13.23 15.45
CA ASN A 880 19.16 14.61 15.19
C ASN A 880 18.02 14.69 14.15
N ARG A 881 18.00 13.79 13.15
CA ARG A 881 16.96 13.77 12.13
C ARG A 881 15.62 13.31 12.68
N SER A 882 15.60 12.24 13.47
CA SER A 882 14.38 11.70 14.07
C SER A 882 13.76 12.68 15.05
N ARG A 883 14.58 13.30 15.90
CA ARG A 883 14.14 14.31 16.87
C ARG A 883 13.61 15.58 16.18
N LYS A 884 14.31 16.11 15.17
CA LYS A 884 13.81 17.23 14.34
C LYS A 884 12.51 16.89 13.59
N THR A 885 12.38 15.67 13.07
CA THR A 885 11.14 15.19 12.44
C THR A 885 9.97 15.17 13.43
N LYS A 886 10.25 14.82 14.69
CA LYS A 886 9.27 14.81 15.79
C LYS A 886 8.90 16.19 16.30
N GLU A 887 9.85 17.11 16.37
CA GLU A 887 9.59 18.54 16.61
C GLU A 887 8.62 19.09 15.54
N ASN A 888 8.95 18.93 14.25
CA ASN A 888 8.10 19.34 13.12
C ASN A 888 6.69 18.72 13.16
N PHE A 889 6.57 17.46 13.59
CA PHE A 889 5.28 16.79 13.77
C PHE A 889 4.44 17.52 14.81
N TRP A 890 5.00 17.79 15.99
CA TRP A 890 4.31 18.46 17.08
C TRP A 890 4.01 19.94 16.79
N GLU A 891 4.91 20.67 16.12
CA GLU A 891 4.64 22.03 15.60
C GLU A 891 3.34 22.07 14.79
N CYS A 892 3.17 21.09 13.88
CA CYS A 892 1.99 21.00 13.03
C CYS A 892 0.73 20.48 13.75
N GLN A 893 0.84 19.54 14.70
CA GLN A 893 -0.31 19.08 15.48
C GLN A 893 -0.87 20.17 16.40
N LEU A 894 0.02 20.99 16.98
CA LEU A 894 -0.35 22.05 17.92
C LEU A 894 -0.57 23.42 17.26
N LYS A 895 -0.15 23.58 15.99
CA LYS A 895 -0.10 24.85 15.22
C LYS A 895 0.76 25.93 15.89
N THR A 896 1.95 25.58 16.37
CA THR A 896 2.84 26.55 17.04
C THR A 896 3.65 27.42 16.07
N THR A 897 3.48 27.29 14.76
CA THR A 897 4.18 28.11 13.77
C THR A 897 3.55 29.49 13.62
N SER A 898 4.38 30.53 13.49
CA SER A 898 3.95 31.90 13.19
C SER A 898 2.99 31.94 11.97
N PRO A 899 1.90 32.72 12.00
CA PRO A 899 1.51 33.70 13.02
C PRO A 899 0.78 33.11 14.24
N PHE A 900 0.54 31.80 14.30
CA PHE A 900 -0.29 31.16 15.33
C PHE A 900 0.48 30.71 16.59
N GLY A 901 1.81 30.76 16.55
CA GLY A 901 2.69 30.49 17.68
C GLY A 901 4.11 31.00 17.44
N LEU A 902 5.04 30.68 18.33
CA LEU A 902 6.41 31.24 18.32
C LEU A 902 7.39 30.50 17.39
N ASN A 903 7.05 29.34 16.81
CA ASN A 903 7.95 28.66 15.88
C ASN A 903 8.05 29.45 14.57
N ILE A 904 9.17 30.15 14.37
CA ILE A 904 9.46 30.85 13.12
C ILE A 904 10.05 29.86 12.12
N ARG A 905 9.36 29.68 10.99
CA ARG A 905 9.92 29.00 9.81
C ARG A 905 10.61 30.02 8.91
N ASN A 906 11.82 30.42 9.29
CA ASN A 906 12.80 30.80 8.28
C ASN A 906 12.98 29.57 7.38
N ASP A 907 13.10 29.80 6.08
CA ASP A 907 12.93 28.81 5.00
C ASP A 907 13.36 27.38 5.35
N LEU A 908 12.48 26.42 5.04
CA LEU A 908 12.65 24.97 5.23
C LEU A 908 14.13 24.58 5.22
N PRO A 909 14.69 24.04 6.33
CA PRO A 909 16.09 23.62 6.34
C PRO A 909 16.30 22.68 5.16
N ALA A 910 17.35 22.90 4.38
CA ALA A 910 17.52 22.28 3.07
C ALA A 910 17.60 20.73 3.18
N TYR A 911 16.45 20.07 3.08
CA TYR A 911 16.26 18.62 3.17
C TYR A 911 16.80 17.86 1.94
#